data_AF-A0A7X1E3M0-F1
#
_entry.id   AF-A0A7X1E3M0-F1
#
_cell.length_a   1.000
_cell.length_b   1.000
_cell.length_c   1.000
_cell.angle_alpha   90.00
_cell.angle_beta   90.00
_cell.angle_gamma   90.00
#
_symmetry.space_group_name_H-M   'P 1'
#
loop_
_entity.id
_entity.type
_entity.pdbx_description
1 polymer ?
#
loop_
_entity_poly.entity_id
_entity_poly.type
_entity_poly.pdbx_seq_one_letter_code
_entity_poly.pdbx_strand_id
1 'polypeptide(L)'
;MRWRRVDSLILLGAILGGLFVAAIVALPRWVVDSRMVLEVRFENPPSGTEPVFKLRYDRGRGLSSLRVTEPFSVGTEDPERFRWIFDARPMELIQLEVTGWSGPLAIESAVVEDLDGDLLYEFDPNQIRAADEGVIYPLEQVDSDRFSRLILPVSEPGGLGRPHRFSFESVKATAIGFVLGAGVFLFAFQLCLRKPFGLGWIGFFRIPYPVAGEANVLPRSWVLSSLILLGALVLLRSWENFLHPSLFVEDAFHYFNFYYNSKVSLWDALLRHPNGYLNILPNVMAWAFAWMDVRSIPGAYVGFAVTFALFAASLPLLTGWFRNRWIAFVVPLVLGLSGMNHIFYYTTLTFQMYVSVLVLLGMMFLPASHGSLGLALRILIGVLLVFSGPYSVVAVPVGLMLLVLFQPSRQSFFWASMVFAGIVFLETSSGMVRLQNALEPSVLERMGRVMVERVLFFDWGIVEVSTGIWIVGALIVLAYLLLWNDASFRRIGTVFLAIVALAMAPLFLSWKFLLYSDPYDCHVLISQFFWLMFLLYAADRISERFGGLLKIAPIFAILFVAFVGIDQVKSPNKRYYPPNPETIRFVEKVKIAEELHLEDENEFVILDGVGASQEAFAPHLRVGSKETDARQRTPEELGLKD
;
A
#
# COMPACT_ATOMS: atom_id res chain seq x y z
N MET A 1 14.55 46.94 -7.20
CA MET A 1 13.27 46.55 -7.86
C MET A 1 13.33 45.30 -8.76
N ARG A 2 14.49 44.78 -9.23
CA ARG A 2 14.52 43.61 -10.14
C ARG A 2 13.94 42.30 -9.57
N TRP A 3 13.97 42.07 -8.26
CA TRP A 3 13.50 40.82 -7.64
C TRP A 3 12.02 40.49 -7.92
N ARG A 4 11.11 41.48 -7.88
CA ARG A 4 9.66 41.23 -8.07
C ARG A 4 9.30 40.57 -9.41
N ARG A 5 10.11 40.71 -10.47
CA ARG A 5 9.82 40.07 -11.76
C ARG A 5 10.04 38.56 -11.75
N VAL A 6 10.99 38.06 -10.95
CA VAL A 6 11.28 36.61 -10.86
C VAL A 6 10.16 35.91 -10.11
N ASP A 7 9.72 36.48 -8.98
CA ASP A 7 8.60 35.94 -8.19
C ASP A 7 7.30 35.89 -9.02
N SER A 8 7.03 36.91 -9.83
CA SER A 8 5.86 36.93 -10.74
C SER A 8 5.95 35.89 -11.87
N LEU A 9 7.14 35.61 -12.40
CA LEU A 9 7.34 34.59 -13.44
C LEU A 9 7.29 33.16 -12.87
N ILE A 10 7.78 32.95 -11.64
CA ILE A 10 7.62 31.68 -10.93
C ILE A 10 6.15 31.46 -10.56
N LEU A 11 5.43 32.50 -10.13
CA LEU A 11 3.99 32.44 -9.87
C LEU A 11 3.21 32.11 -11.15
N LEU A 12 3.50 32.77 -12.27
CA LEU A 12 2.88 32.49 -13.57
C LEU A 12 3.21 31.07 -14.04
N GLY A 13 4.46 30.61 -13.87
CA GLY A 13 4.88 29.25 -14.20
C GLY A 13 4.23 28.19 -13.32
N ALA A 14 4.00 28.47 -12.03
CA ALA A 14 3.28 27.58 -11.11
C ALA A 14 1.77 27.55 -11.40
N ILE A 15 1.16 28.68 -11.79
CA ILE A 15 -0.24 28.74 -12.23
C ILE A 15 -0.42 28.00 -13.55
N LEU A 16 0.44 28.25 -14.55
CA LEU A 16 0.39 27.55 -15.84
C LEU A 16 0.74 26.07 -15.71
N GLY A 17 1.71 25.71 -14.89
CA GLY A 17 2.03 24.31 -14.58
C GLY A 17 0.91 23.60 -13.81
N GLY A 18 0.28 24.29 -12.86
CA GLY A 18 -0.90 23.79 -12.15
C GLY A 18 -2.12 23.64 -13.05
N LEU A 19 -2.35 24.57 -13.97
CA LEU A 19 -3.40 24.48 -14.99
C LEU A 19 -3.09 23.41 -16.06
N PHE A 20 -1.83 23.19 -16.41
CA PHE A 20 -1.40 22.14 -17.33
C PHE A 20 -1.55 20.75 -16.69
N VAL A 21 -1.14 20.59 -15.43
CA VAL A 21 -1.39 19.36 -14.66
C VAL A 21 -2.88 19.17 -14.42
N ALA A 22 -3.65 20.22 -14.11
CA ALA A 22 -5.11 20.13 -14.00
C ALA A 22 -5.78 19.78 -15.34
N ALA A 23 -5.27 20.25 -16.48
CA ALA A 23 -5.75 19.85 -17.80
C ALA A 23 -5.37 18.40 -18.16
N ILE A 24 -4.21 17.92 -17.71
CA ILE A 24 -3.79 16.51 -17.84
C ILE A 24 -4.64 15.60 -16.93
N VAL A 25 -4.99 16.05 -15.73
CA VAL A 25 -5.87 15.32 -14.78
C VAL A 25 -7.36 15.44 -15.16
N ALA A 26 -7.75 16.50 -15.89
CA ALA A 26 -9.08 16.67 -16.46
C ALA A 26 -9.23 16.10 -17.88
N LEU A 27 -8.20 15.43 -18.43
CA LEU A 27 -8.39 14.54 -19.57
C LEU A 27 -9.15 13.27 -19.12
N PRO A 28 -10.11 12.78 -19.91
CA PRO A 28 -11.17 11.89 -19.42
C PRO A 28 -10.71 10.43 -19.14
N ARG A 29 -11.10 9.86 -17.98
CA ARG A 29 -11.18 8.40 -17.73
C ARG A 29 -12.50 7.98 -17.07
N TRP A 30 -13.25 7.12 -17.76
CA TRP A 30 -14.70 6.87 -17.63
C TRP A 30 -15.12 5.94 -16.45
N VAL A 31 -16.37 6.05 -15.95
CA VAL A 31 -16.96 5.21 -14.86
C VAL A 31 -18.50 5.09 -14.95
N VAL A 32 -19.13 3.94 -15.31
CA VAL A 32 -20.62 3.80 -15.34
C VAL A 32 -21.11 3.39 -13.95
N ASP A 33 -22.39 3.66 -13.77
CA ASP A 33 -23.36 2.76 -13.15
C ASP A 33 -23.06 1.26 -13.35
N SER A 34 -22.64 0.61 -12.28
CA SER A 34 -22.22 -0.79 -12.28
C SER A 34 -23.38 -1.70 -11.86
N ARG A 35 -24.43 -1.75 -12.69
CA ARG A 35 -25.62 -2.60 -12.51
C ARG A 35 -25.85 -3.49 -13.73
N MET A 36 -26.41 -4.66 -13.50
CA MET A 36 -26.63 -5.76 -14.45
C MET A 36 -28.09 -6.20 -14.43
N VAL A 37 -28.53 -6.84 -15.51
CA VAL A 37 -29.85 -7.45 -15.66
C VAL A 37 -29.68 -8.93 -15.97
N LEU A 38 -30.13 -9.84 -15.09
CA LEU A 38 -30.36 -11.24 -15.46
C LEU A 38 -31.71 -11.35 -16.14
N GLU A 39 -31.76 -12.04 -17.26
CA GLU A 39 -32.98 -12.43 -17.96
C GLU A 39 -33.01 -13.95 -18.12
N VAL A 40 -34.20 -14.55 -18.00
CA VAL A 40 -34.43 -16.00 -18.16
C VAL A 40 -35.70 -16.21 -18.98
N ARG A 41 -35.64 -17.12 -19.96
CA ARG A 41 -36.78 -17.59 -20.75
C ARG A 41 -37.03 -19.08 -20.48
N PHE A 42 -38.27 -19.47 -20.29
CA PHE A 42 -38.68 -20.86 -20.01
C PHE A 42 -39.27 -21.52 -21.26
N GLU A 43 -39.04 -22.82 -21.46
CA GLU A 43 -39.53 -23.57 -22.63
C GLU A 43 -41.07 -23.69 -22.69
N ASN A 44 -41.73 -23.51 -21.55
CA ASN A 44 -43.17 -23.62 -21.40
C ASN A 44 -43.67 -22.47 -20.51
N PRO A 45 -44.84 -21.87 -20.81
CA PRO A 45 -45.41 -20.83 -19.97
C PRO A 45 -45.88 -21.41 -18.63
N PRO A 46 -45.88 -20.62 -17.53
CA PRO A 46 -46.36 -21.08 -16.24
C PRO A 46 -47.83 -21.51 -16.30
N SER A 47 -48.11 -22.75 -15.90
CA SER A 47 -49.48 -23.21 -15.66
C SER A 47 -49.73 -23.29 -14.15
N GLY A 48 -50.93 -22.92 -13.70
CA GLY A 48 -51.29 -22.88 -12.28
C GLY A 48 -51.44 -21.46 -11.73
N THR A 49 -50.88 -21.22 -10.53
CA THR A 49 -50.90 -19.91 -9.85
C THR A 49 -49.77 -18.99 -10.33
N GLU A 50 -49.87 -17.69 -10.07
CA GLU A 50 -48.83 -16.72 -10.42
C GLU A 50 -47.49 -17.09 -9.74
N PRO A 51 -46.42 -17.36 -10.52
CA PRO A 51 -45.19 -17.91 -9.96
C PRO A 51 -44.36 -16.85 -9.23
N VAL A 52 -43.79 -17.22 -8.08
CA VAL A 52 -42.95 -16.33 -7.26
C VAL A 52 -41.49 -16.77 -7.32
N PHE A 53 -40.63 -15.82 -7.72
CA PHE A 53 -39.20 -16.02 -7.93
C PHE A 53 -38.36 -15.34 -6.85
N LYS A 54 -37.23 -15.95 -6.46
CA LYS A 54 -36.26 -15.36 -5.54
C LYS A 54 -34.83 -15.71 -5.93
N LEU A 55 -34.01 -14.68 -6.10
CA LEU A 55 -32.60 -14.80 -6.46
C LEU A 55 -31.69 -14.89 -5.20
N ARG A 56 -30.66 -15.73 -5.25
CA ARG A 56 -29.53 -15.73 -4.30
C ARG A 56 -28.23 -15.85 -5.09
N TYR A 57 -27.12 -15.39 -4.54
CA TYR A 57 -25.81 -15.54 -5.16
C TYR A 57 -24.67 -15.66 -4.14
N ASP A 58 -23.61 -16.40 -4.50
CA ASP A 58 -22.40 -16.52 -3.68
C ASP A 58 -21.30 -15.56 -4.15
N ARG A 59 -20.43 -15.22 -3.21
CA ARG A 59 -19.35 -14.22 -3.30
C ARG A 59 -18.01 -14.80 -2.78
N GLY A 60 -17.81 -16.12 -2.85
CA GLY A 60 -16.60 -16.80 -2.35
C GLY A 60 -16.40 -16.80 -0.84
N ARG A 61 -17.44 -16.43 -0.07
CA ARG A 61 -17.42 -16.40 1.41
C ARG A 61 -18.75 -16.83 2.06
N GLY A 62 -19.65 -17.43 1.28
CA GLY A 62 -20.94 -17.93 1.72
C GLY A 62 -22.12 -17.14 1.12
N LEU A 63 -23.17 -17.89 0.75
CA LEU A 63 -24.40 -17.41 0.13
C LEU A 63 -25.03 -16.22 0.88
N SER A 64 -25.10 -15.08 0.19
CA SER A 64 -25.78 -13.87 0.65
C SER A 64 -27.15 -13.77 -0.02
N SER A 65 -28.25 -13.93 0.71
CA SER A 65 -29.58 -13.83 0.12
C SER A 65 -30.00 -12.37 -0.10
N LEU A 66 -30.08 -11.94 -1.36
CA LEU A 66 -30.73 -10.69 -1.74
C LEU A 66 -32.21 -10.98 -1.96
N ARG A 67 -33.04 -10.82 -0.90
CA ARG A 67 -34.48 -11.10 -0.98
C ARG A 67 -35.17 -10.00 -1.79
N VAL A 68 -35.22 -10.18 -3.10
CA VAL A 68 -36.07 -9.38 -4.00
C VAL A 68 -37.53 -9.69 -3.63
N THR A 69 -38.18 -8.78 -2.91
CA THR A 69 -39.58 -8.97 -2.44
C THR A 69 -40.62 -8.54 -3.46
N GLU A 70 -40.20 -7.77 -4.46
CA GLU A 70 -41.02 -7.33 -5.59
C GLU A 70 -40.22 -7.61 -6.87
N PRO A 71 -40.41 -8.77 -7.52
CA PRO A 71 -39.92 -8.94 -8.87
C PRO A 71 -40.74 -7.99 -9.74
N PHE A 72 -40.12 -6.91 -10.23
CA PHE A 72 -40.71 -6.16 -11.33
C PHE A 72 -40.78 -7.10 -12.53
N SER A 73 -41.96 -7.63 -12.79
CA SER A 73 -42.35 -8.05 -14.13
C SER A 73 -42.32 -6.80 -15.00
N VAL A 74 -41.13 -6.47 -15.52
CA VAL A 74 -41.00 -5.64 -16.71
C VAL A 74 -41.69 -6.45 -17.79
N GLY A 75 -42.96 -6.12 -18.04
CA GLY A 75 -43.87 -6.91 -18.85
C GLY A 75 -43.35 -7.07 -20.27
N THR A 76 -42.59 -8.13 -20.49
CA THR A 76 -42.47 -8.75 -21.80
C THR A 76 -43.87 -9.27 -22.15
N GLU A 77 -44.35 -8.92 -23.34
CA GLU A 77 -45.64 -9.44 -23.84
C GLU A 77 -45.58 -10.98 -24.05
N ASP A 78 -44.39 -11.55 -23.98
CA ASP A 78 -44.07 -12.98 -23.90
C ASP A 78 -44.20 -13.49 -22.44
N PRO A 79 -45.15 -14.42 -22.13
CA PRO A 79 -45.35 -14.99 -20.81
C PRO A 79 -44.24 -15.98 -20.37
N GLU A 80 -43.29 -16.30 -21.26
CA GLU A 80 -42.19 -17.23 -21.00
C GLU A 80 -40.93 -16.52 -20.47
N ARG A 81 -40.87 -15.18 -20.48
CA ARG A 81 -39.65 -14.38 -20.27
C ARG A 81 -39.70 -13.51 -19.01
N PHE A 82 -38.60 -13.45 -18.24
CA PHE A 82 -38.52 -12.80 -16.92
C PHE A 82 -37.17 -12.08 -16.72
N ARG A 83 -37.15 -10.91 -16.05
CA ARG A 83 -35.93 -10.07 -15.85
C ARG A 83 -35.74 -9.62 -14.39
N TRP A 84 -34.48 -9.52 -13.94
CA TRP A 84 -34.07 -9.07 -12.60
C TRP A 84 -32.83 -8.17 -12.64
N ILE A 85 -32.86 -7.02 -11.94
CA ILE A 85 -31.73 -6.06 -11.92
C ILE A 85 -30.96 -6.13 -10.59
N PHE A 86 -29.62 -6.13 -10.63
CA PHE A 86 -28.74 -6.16 -9.44
C PHE A 86 -27.39 -5.43 -9.66
N ASP A 87 -26.65 -5.20 -8.58
CA ASP A 87 -25.30 -4.62 -8.63
C ASP A 87 -24.31 -5.56 -9.32
N ALA A 88 -23.57 -5.04 -10.31
CA ALA A 88 -22.48 -5.74 -10.98
C ALA A 88 -21.32 -5.98 -10.00
N ARG A 89 -21.16 -7.21 -9.52
CA ARG A 89 -20.04 -7.65 -8.67
C ARG A 89 -19.69 -9.09 -9.08
N PRO A 90 -18.45 -9.57 -8.84
CA PRO A 90 -18.12 -10.97 -9.06
C PRO A 90 -19.08 -11.87 -8.29
N MET A 91 -19.67 -12.82 -9.01
CA MET A 91 -20.60 -13.83 -8.50
C MET A 91 -20.16 -15.18 -9.03
N GLU A 92 -20.04 -16.15 -8.14
CA GLU A 92 -19.61 -17.52 -8.48
C GLU A 92 -20.81 -18.44 -8.77
N LEU A 93 -21.98 -18.06 -8.26
CA LEU A 93 -23.21 -18.84 -8.36
C LEU A 93 -24.41 -17.90 -8.41
N ILE A 94 -25.38 -18.19 -9.27
CA ILE A 94 -26.72 -17.62 -9.19
C ILE A 94 -27.71 -18.76 -8.92
N GLN A 95 -28.57 -18.59 -7.92
CA GLN A 95 -29.60 -19.56 -7.54
C GLN A 95 -30.97 -18.90 -7.65
N LEU A 96 -31.87 -19.52 -8.40
CA LEU A 96 -33.26 -19.10 -8.59
C LEU A 96 -34.19 -20.06 -7.83
N GLU A 97 -34.89 -19.57 -6.82
CA GLU A 97 -35.96 -20.32 -6.14
C GLU A 97 -37.31 -19.94 -6.76
N VAL A 98 -38.12 -20.93 -7.17
CA VAL A 98 -39.41 -20.77 -7.87
C VAL A 98 -40.52 -21.46 -7.07
N THR A 99 -41.69 -20.82 -6.95
CA THR A 99 -42.92 -21.35 -6.30
C THR A 99 -44.13 -21.05 -7.17
N GLY A 100 -45.25 -21.76 -6.96
CA GLY A 100 -46.53 -21.49 -7.64
C GLY A 100 -46.63 -22.04 -9.06
N TRP A 101 -45.53 -22.56 -9.61
CA TRP A 101 -45.46 -23.21 -10.92
C TRP A 101 -46.03 -24.62 -10.86
N SER A 102 -46.79 -25.04 -11.88
CA SER A 102 -47.21 -26.43 -12.06
C SER A 102 -47.00 -26.89 -13.51
N GLY A 103 -46.72 -28.18 -13.69
CA GLY A 103 -46.24 -28.75 -14.95
C GLY A 103 -44.71 -28.80 -15.02
N PRO A 104 -44.14 -29.02 -16.22
CA PRO A 104 -42.69 -29.08 -16.41
C PRO A 104 -42.04 -27.71 -16.22
N LEU A 105 -40.81 -27.68 -15.70
CA LEU A 105 -39.99 -26.49 -15.54
C LEU A 105 -38.62 -26.71 -16.20
N ALA A 106 -38.44 -26.06 -17.34
CA ALA A 106 -37.21 -26.02 -18.12
C ALA A 106 -36.95 -24.58 -18.60
N ILE A 107 -35.71 -24.14 -18.47
CA ILE A 107 -35.18 -22.87 -18.96
C ILE A 107 -34.67 -23.11 -20.39
N GLU A 108 -35.19 -22.36 -21.36
CA GLU A 108 -34.74 -22.36 -22.76
C GLU A 108 -33.44 -21.55 -22.89
N SER A 109 -33.36 -20.39 -22.24
CA SER A 109 -32.18 -19.52 -22.23
C SER A 109 -32.12 -18.67 -20.97
N ALA A 110 -30.90 -18.27 -20.59
CA ALA A 110 -30.69 -17.29 -19.55
C ALA A 110 -29.46 -16.44 -19.87
N VAL A 111 -29.57 -15.12 -19.73
CA VAL A 111 -28.51 -14.17 -20.08
C VAL A 111 -28.33 -13.12 -18.99
N VAL A 112 -27.12 -12.58 -18.85
CA VAL A 112 -26.88 -11.34 -18.11
C VAL A 112 -26.48 -10.26 -19.10
N GLU A 113 -27.17 -9.13 -19.02
CA GLU A 113 -26.95 -7.92 -19.81
C GLU A 113 -26.54 -6.78 -18.88
N ASP A 114 -26.02 -5.69 -19.43
CA ASP A 114 -25.96 -4.41 -18.71
C ASP A 114 -27.31 -3.66 -18.79
N LEU A 115 -27.37 -2.45 -18.21
CA LEU A 115 -28.59 -1.64 -18.26
C LEU A 115 -28.92 -1.05 -19.63
N ASP A 116 -27.96 -1.00 -20.56
CA ASP A 116 -28.17 -0.55 -21.94
C ASP A 116 -28.64 -1.72 -22.85
N GLY A 117 -28.56 -2.96 -22.36
CA GLY A 117 -28.96 -4.18 -23.07
C GLY A 117 -27.82 -4.88 -23.79
N ASP A 118 -26.56 -4.50 -23.54
CA ASP A 118 -25.41 -5.21 -24.08
C ASP A 118 -25.22 -6.54 -23.34
N LEU A 119 -25.20 -7.65 -24.07
CA LEU A 119 -25.00 -9.00 -23.52
C LEU A 119 -23.62 -9.11 -22.86
N LEU A 120 -23.61 -9.35 -21.55
CA LEU A 120 -22.40 -9.57 -20.76
C LEU A 120 -22.06 -11.06 -20.63
N TYR A 121 -23.07 -11.94 -20.64
CA TYR A 121 -22.91 -13.38 -20.44
C TYR A 121 -24.17 -14.17 -20.80
N GLU A 122 -24.02 -15.43 -21.22
CA GLU A 122 -25.12 -16.35 -21.52
C GLU A 122 -24.87 -17.69 -20.81
N PHE A 123 -25.88 -18.20 -20.10
CA PHE A 123 -25.83 -19.47 -19.38
C PHE A 123 -26.23 -20.62 -20.31
N ASP A 124 -25.40 -21.67 -20.36
CA ASP A 124 -25.75 -22.93 -21.02
C ASP A 124 -26.90 -23.66 -20.27
N PRO A 125 -28.09 -23.83 -20.87
CA PRO A 125 -29.22 -24.49 -20.22
C PRO A 125 -28.92 -25.92 -19.77
N ASN A 126 -28.01 -26.62 -20.45
CA ASN A 126 -27.62 -27.99 -20.13
C ASN A 126 -26.78 -28.10 -18.84
N GLN A 127 -26.26 -26.97 -18.35
CA GLN A 127 -25.48 -26.91 -17.11
C GLN A 127 -26.33 -26.51 -15.89
N ILE A 128 -27.58 -26.10 -16.11
CA ILE A 128 -28.55 -25.78 -15.06
C ILE A 128 -28.92 -27.07 -14.30
N ARG A 129 -29.01 -26.99 -12.97
CA ARG A 129 -29.31 -28.15 -12.11
C ARG A 129 -30.31 -27.79 -11.01
N ALA A 130 -31.09 -28.77 -10.58
CA ALA A 130 -31.84 -28.68 -9.35
C ALA A 130 -30.88 -28.67 -8.14
N ALA A 131 -31.16 -27.83 -7.13
CA ALA A 131 -30.32 -27.74 -5.92
C ALA A 131 -30.64 -28.83 -4.87
N ASP A 132 -31.77 -29.52 -5.01
CA ASP A 132 -32.24 -30.52 -4.05
C ASP A 132 -31.73 -31.91 -4.45
N GLU A 133 -31.08 -32.63 -3.52
CA GLU A 133 -30.39 -33.89 -3.81
C GLU A 133 -31.32 -34.99 -4.36
N GLY A 134 -30.86 -35.68 -5.41
CA GLY A 134 -31.60 -36.77 -6.05
C GLY A 134 -32.63 -36.33 -7.10
N VAL A 135 -32.82 -35.02 -7.32
CA VAL A 135 -33.71 -34.49 -8.36
C VAL A 135 -32.92 -34.22 -9.64
N ILE A 136 -33.37 -34.79 -10.76
CA ILE A 136 -32.79 -34.56 -12.09
C ILE A 136 -33.52 -33.38 -12.75
N TYR A 137 -32.76 -32.52 -13.42
CA TYR A 137 -33.27 -31.40 -14.23
C TYR A 137 -33.19 -31.79 -15.72
N PRO A 138 -34.15 -31.40 -16.60
CA PRO A 138 -35.33 -30.57 -16.34
C PRO A 138 -36.36 -31.24 -15.42
N LEU A 139 -37.15 -30.43 -14.71
CA LEU A 139 -38.16 -30.94 -13.77
C LEU A 139 -39.43 -31.30 -14.54
N GLU A 140 -39.76 -32.58 -14.67
CA GLU A 140 -40.98 -33.02 -15.40
C GLU A 140 -42.29 -32.58 -14.72
N GLN A 141 -42.29 -32.43 -13.38
CA GLN A 141 -43.45 -31.98 -12.62
C GLN A 141 -43.02 -31.19 -11.36
N VAL A 142 -43.43 -29.92 -11.29
CA VAL A 142 -43.28 -29.07 -10.10
C VAL A 142 -44.54 -29.11 -9.23
N ASP A 143 -44.34 -29.20 -7.90
CA ASP A 143 -45.36 -29.03 -6.86
C ASP A 143 -45.52 -27.54 -6.55
N SER A 144 -46.70 -26.97 -6.82
CA SER A 144 -46.97 -25.53 -6.70
C SER A 144 -46.70 -24.97 -5.30
N ASP A 145 -46.84 -25.82 -4.27
CA ASP A 145 -46.78 -25.43 -2.88
C ASP A 145 -45.34 -25.46 -2.31
N ARG A 146 -44.33 -25.80 -3.14
CA ARG A 146 -42.92 -25.92 -2.74
C ARG A 146 -41.99 -25.05 -3.56
N PHE A 147 -40.91 -24.60 -2.93
CA PHE A 147 -39.82 -23.93 -3.63
C PHE A 147 -38.93 -24.93 -4.36
N SER A 148 -39.10 -25.05 -5.68
CA SER A 148 -38.10 -25.66 -6.55
C SER A 148 -36.90 -24.72 -6.67
N ARG A 149 -35.70 -25.26 -6.52
CA ARG A 149 -34.46 -24.48 -6.56
C ARG A 149 -33.63 -24.85 -7.78
N LEU A 150 -33.40 -23.90 -8.66
CA LEU A 150 -32.51 -24.02 -9.81
C LEU A 150 -31.19 -23.30 -9.52
N ILE A 151 -30.09 -23.92 -9.94
CA ILE A 151 -28.75 -23.36 -9.90
C ILE A 151 -28.36 -23.02 -11.34
N LEU A 152 -28.06 -21.74 -11.57
CA LEU A 152 -27.44 -21.23 -12.79
C LEU A 152 -25.94 -21.06 -12.47
N PRO A 153 -25.07 -22.01 -12.85
CA PRO A 153 -23.65 -21.89 -12.63
C PRO A 153 -23.08 -20.78 -13.52
N VAL A 154 -22.40 -19.80 -12.93
CA VAL A 154 -21.56 -18.88 -13.70
C VAL A 154 -20.28 -19.66 -14.00
N SER A 155 -20.24 -20.31 -15.16
CA SER A 155 -19.19 -21.28 -15.51
C SER A 155 -17.84 -20.63 -15.86
N GLU A 156 -17.80 -19.30 -15.99
CA GLU A 156 -16.55 -18.55 -16.15
C GLU A 156 -15.87 -18.25 -14.79
N PRO A 157 -14.62 -18.74 -14.57
CA PRO A 157 -13.87 -18.47 -13.35
C PRO A 157 -13.45 -16.98 -13.30
N GLY A 158 -14.23 -16.18 -12.57
CA GLY A 158 -14.01 -14.74 -12.39
C GLY A 158 -15.31 -13.95 -12.18
N GLY A 159 -16.43 -14.50 -12.62
CA GLY A 159 -17.74 -13.85 -12.56
C GLY A 159 -17.92 -12.71 -13.58
N LEU A 160 -19.12 -12.15 -13.60
CA LEU A 160 -19.62 -11.28 -14.66
C LEU A 160 -18.87 -9.92 -14.73
N GLY A 161 -18.42 -9.55 -15.93
CA GLY A 161 -17.61 -8.35 -16.19
C GLY A 161 -18.37 -7.01 -16.18
N ARG A 162 -17.68 -5.89 -15.93
CA ARG A 162 -18.26 -4.53 -15.81
C ARG A 162 -17.90 -3.60 -16.99
N PRO A 163 -18.85 -2.86 -17.58
CA PRO A 163 -18.57 -1.69 -18.43
C PRO A 163 -18.40 -0.38 -17.62
N HIS A 164 -17.73 0.68 -18.15
CA HIS A 164 -17.48 1.99 -17.48
C HIS A 164 -17.66 3.28 -18.38
N ARG A 165 -18.59 4.22 -18.07
CA ARG A 165 -18.97 5.54 -18.71
C ARG A 165 -19.40 6.65 -17.70
N PHE A 166 -18.69 7.78 -17.68
CA PHE A 166 -18.73 8.94 -16.74
C PHE A 166 -20.04 9.53 -16.16
N SER A 167 -19.90 10.22 -15.01
CA SER A 167 -20.88 11.14 -14.39
C SER A 167 -20.36 12.60 -14.25
N PHE A 168 -21.26 13.58 -14.41
CA PHE A 168 -20.98 15.03 -14.45
C PHE A 168 -20.81 15.67 -13.05
N GLU A 169 -21.42 15.13 -11.99
CA GLU A 169 -21.31 15.69 -10.62
C GLU A 169 -19.87 15.61 -10.08
N SER A 170 -19.09 14.60 -10.47
CA SER A 170 -17.67 14.46 -10.12
C SER A 170 -16.80 15.63 -10.62
N VAL A 171 -17.17 16.25 -11.74
CA VAL A 171 -16.46 17.42 -12.31
C VAL A 171 -16.68 18.66 -11.45
N LYS A 172 -17.91 18.83 -10.94
CA LYS A 172 -18.31 19.94 -10.06
C LYS A 172 -17.65 19.84 -8.68
N ALA A 173 -17.58 18.64 -8.10
CA ALA A 173 -16.84 18.38 -6.86
C ALA A 173 -15.33 18.67 -7.03
N THR A 174 -14.74 18.23 -8.14
CA THR A 174 -13.33 18.51 -8.48
C THR A 174 -13.06 20.02 -8.62
N ALA A 175 -13.96 20.77 -9.26
CA ALA A 175 -13.83 22.23 -9.40
C ALA A 175 -13.91 22.96 -8.05
N ILE A 176 -14.80 22.53 -7.14
CA ILE A 176 -14.91 23.08 -5.79
C ILE A 176 -13.65 22.74 -4.96
N GLY A 177 -13.16 21.49 -5.05
CA GLY A 177 -11.89 21.07 -4.45
C GLY A 177 -10.69 21.87 -4.97
N PHE A 178 -10.67 22.23 -6.25
CA PHE A 178 -9.62 23.07 -6.84
C PHE A 178 -9.67 24.52 -6.32
N VAL A 179 -10.86 25.11 -6.19
CA VAL A 179 -11.04 26.47 -5.64
C VAL A 179 -10.68 26.51 -4.15
N LEU A 180 -11.08 25.50 -3.37
CA LEU A 180 -10.71 25.38 -1.95
C LEU A 180 -9.21 25.10 -1.79
N GLY A 181 -8.62 24.22 -2.60
CA GLY A 181 -7.19 23.93 -2.62
C GLY A 181 -6.35 25.17 -2.97
N ALA A 182 -6.76 25.94 -3.98
CA ALA A 182 -6.14 27.21 -4.33
C ALA A 182 -6.29 28.25 -3.21
N GLY A 183 -7.45 28.33 -2.54
CA GLY A 183 -7.68 29.21 -1.40
C GLY A 183 -6.81 28.87 -0.18
N VAL A 184 -6.71 27.58 0.17
CA VAL A 184 -5.84 27.07 1.25
C VAL A 184 -4.36 27.28 0.90
N PHE A 185 -3.96 27.07 -0.35
CA PHE A 185 -2.60 27.37 -0.82
C PHE A 185 -2.29 28.86 -0.74
N LEU A 186 -3.22 29.74 -1.14
CA LEU A 186 -3.07 31.20 -1.01
C LEU A 186 -2.96 31.63 0.46
N PHE A 187 -3.76 31.03 1.35
CA PHE A 187 -3.75 31.30 2.79
C PHE A 187 -2.44 30.84 3.44
N ALA A 188 -1.96 29.63 3.13
CA ALA A 188 -0.66 29.13 3.59
C ALA A 188 0.52 29.95 3.03
N PHE A 189 0.41 30.43 1.78
CA PHE A 189 1.40 31.31 1.16
C PHE A 189 1.43 32.71 1.81
N GLN A 190 0.26 33.29 2.14
CA GLN A 190 0.13 34.54 2.89
C GLN A 190 0.71 34.43 4.31
N LEU A 191 0.46 33.31 5.01
CA LEU A 191 1.05 33.02 6.33
C LEU A 191 2.57 32.88 6.30
N CYS A 192 3.16 32.53 5.15
CA CYS A 192 4.61 32.43 4.95
C CYS A 192 5.28 33.73 4.46
N LEU A 193 4.51 34.77 4.09
CA LEU A 193 5.02 36.00 3.47
C LEU A 193 4.63 37.30 4.20
N ARG A 194 4.87 37.36 5.51
CA ARG A 194 5.18 38.63 6.20
C ARG A 194 5.86 38.38 7.55
N LYS A 195 6.74 39.30 7.97
CA LYS A 195 7.19 39.38 9.37
C LYS A 195 5.94 39.56 10.24
N PRO A 196 5.72 38.76 11.29
CA PRO A 196 4.56 38.94 12.14
C PRO A 196 4.68 40.28 12.88
N PHE A 197 3.64 41.11 12.77
CA PHE A 197 3.37 42.11 13.80
C PHE A 197 3.19 41.41 15.16
N GLY A 198 3.54 42.10 16.25
CA GLY A 198 3.75 41.50 17.55
C GLY A 198 2.60 40.60 18.05
N LEU A 199 2.87 39.30 18.16
CA LEU A 199 2.02 38.31 18.82
C LEU A 199 2.81 37.70 19.99
N GLY A 200 2.61 38.27 21.18
CA GLY A 200 3.56 38.16 22.28
C GLY A 200 3.81 36.76 22.86
N TRP A 201 2.90 35.79 22.64
CA TRP A 201 2.94 34.50 23.36
C TRP A 201 3.30 33.31 22.45
N ILE A 202 2.77 33.26 21.21
CA ILE A 202 3.06 32.16 20.26
C ILE A 202 4.51 32.23 19.74
N GLY A 203 5.08 33.45 19.62
CA GLY A 203 6.49 33.62 19.23
C GLY A 203 7.47 32.93 20.18
N PHE A 204 7.12 32.78 21.46
CA PHE A 204 7.92 32.11 22.48
C PHE A 204 8.09 30.59 22.21
N PHE A 205 7.13 29.99 21.50
CA PHE A 205 7.09 28.55 21.23
C PHE A 205 7.74 28.15 19.90
N ARG A 206 8.18 29.07 19.03
CA ARG A 206 8.80 28.72 17.73
C ARG A 206 10.29 29.06 17.71
N ILE A 207 11.14 28.09 17.38
CA ILE A 207 12.60 28.30 17.17
C ILE A 207 12.94 28.34 15.69
N PRO A 208 14.02 29.06 15.28
CA PRO A 208 14.56 28.94 13.94
C PRO A 208 14.90 27.49 13.61
N TYR A 209 14.52 27.05 12.42
CA TYR A 209 15.01 25.83 11.81
C TYR A 209 16.26 26.22 11.00
N PRO A 210 17.47 26.03 11.54
CA PRO A 210 17.95 24.76 12.09
C PRO A 210 18.38 24.79 13.57
N VAL A 211 18.28 23.63 14.26
CA VAL A 211 18.53 23.49 15.72
C VAL A 211 20.01 23.25 16.08
N ALA A 212 20.92 23.45 15.12
CA ALA A 212 22.36 23.46 15.34
C ALA A 212 22.99 24.63 14.58
N GLY A 213 23.34 25.69 15.31
CA GLY A 213 24.47 26.52 14.91
C GLY A 213 25.75 25.72 15.11
N GLU A 214 26.72 25.91 14.21
CA GLU A 214 28.09 25.37 14.28
C GLU A 214 28.18 23.86 14.59
N ALA A 215 28.19 23.08 13.51
CA ALA A 215 28.24 21.63 13.58
C ALA A 215 29.51 21.12 14.29
N ASN A 216 29.32 20.39 15.39
CA ASN A 216 30.16 19.24 15.67
C ASN A 216 29.94 18.23 14.54
N VAL A 217 30.68 18.40 13.44
CA VAL A 217 30.68 17.47 12.32
C VAL A 217 31.19 16.13 12.87
N LEU A 218 30.29 15.15 12.99
CA LEU A 218 30.65 13.79 13.38
C LEU A 218 31.84 13.33 12.53
N PRO A 219 32.90 12.76 13.12
CA PRO A 219 34.05 12.33 12.35
C PRO A 219 33.61 11.34 11.27
N ARG A 220 33.87 11.67 10.00
CA ARG A 220 33.37 10.90 8.84
C ARG A 220 33.71 9.41 8.93
N SER A 221 34.84 9.08 9.55
CA SER A 221 35.25 7.70 9.83
C SER A 221 34.26 6.92 10.70
N TRP A 222 33.67 7.52 11.75
CA TRP A 222 32.71 6.82 12.61
C TRP A 222 31.39 6.53 11.89
N VAL A 223 30.88 7.52 11.14
CA VAL A 223 29.68 7.34 10.30
C VAL A 223 29.96 6.28 9.23
N LEU A 224 31.07 6.40 8.51
CA LEU A 224 31.46 5.43 7.48
C LEU A 224 31.64 4.01 8.05
N SER A 225 32.32 3.86 9.19
CA SER A 225 32.48 2.55 9.85
C SER A 225 31.14 1.96 10.28
N SER A 226 30.18 2.76 10.76
CA SER A 226 28.85 2.25 11.11
C SER A 226 28.04 1.81 9.90
N LEU A 227 28.17 2.50 8.76
CA LEU A 227 27.52 2.13 7.51
C LEU A 227 28.17 0.91 6.85
N ILE A 228 29.50 0.81 6.88
CA ILE A 228 30.23 -0.39 6.44
C ILE A 228 29.85 -1.59 7.32
N LEU A 229 29.78 -1.43 8.64
CA LEU A 229 29.38 -2.50 9.54
C LEU A 229 27.91 -2.91 9.34
N LEU A 230 26.99 -1.95 9.17
CA LEU A 230 25.60 -2.26 8.83
C LEU A 230 25.52 -3.02 7.51
N GLY A 231 26.20 -2.53 6.45
CA GLY A 231 26.25 -3.19 5.15
C GLY A 231 26.80 -4.61 5.24
N ALA A 232 27.92 -4.80 5.95
CA ALA A 232 28.51 -6.12 6.19
C ALA A 232 27.58 -7.06 6.98
N LEU A 233 26.86 -6.56 7.99
CA LEU A 233 25.89 -7.37 8.75
C LEU A 233 24.65 -7.72 7.93
N VAL A 234 24.14 -6.80 7.09
CA VAL A 234 23.02 -7.08 6.16
C VAL A 234 23.44 -8.07 5.07
N LEU A 235 24.68 -7.94 4.54
CA LEU A 235 25.29 -8.90 3.62
C LEU A 235 25.41 -10.28 4.26
N LEU A 236 26.02 -10.40 5.45
CA LEU A 236 26.16 -11.67 6.17
C LEU A 236 24.80 -12.30 6.54
N ARG A 237 23.81 -11.49 6.93
CA ARG A 237 22.45 -11.93 7.28
C ARG A 237 21.67 -12.44 6.06
N SER A 238 21.92 -11.87 4.88
CA SER A 238 21.13 -12.13 3.66
C SER A 238 21.97 -12.74 2.53
N TRP A 239 23.14 -13.31 2.83
CA TRP A 239 24.17 -13.68 1.84
C TRP A 239 23.62 -14.63 0.77
N GLU A 240 22.81 -15.60 1.16
CA GLU A 240 22.13 -16.53 0.24
C GLU A 240 21.16 -15.80 -0.70
N ASN A 241 20.47 -14.76 -0.22
CA ASN A 241 19.57 -13.93 -1.03
C ASN A 241 20.34 -12.98 -1.99
N PHE A 242 21.66 -12.83 -1.82
CA PHE A 242 22.53 -12.15 -2.79
C PHE A 242 23.18 -13.11 -3.80
N LEU A 243 23.53 -14.34 -3.38
CA LEU A 243 24.08 -15.37 -4.28
C LEU A 243 23.00 -16.04 -5.13
N HIS A 244 21.81 -16.19 -4.56
CA HIS A 244 20.65 -16.85 -5.12
C HIS A 244 19.45 -15.89 -4.99
N PRO A 245 19.47 -14.73 -5.68
CA PRO A 245 18.40 -13.77 -5.57
C PRO A 245 17.11 -14.37 -6.10
N SER A 246 16.09 -14.34 -5.27
CA SER A 246 14.78 -14.94 -5.52
C SER A 246 13.70 -13.87 -5.39
N LEU A 247 12.55 -14.08 -6.04
CA LEU A 247 11.42 -13.16 -5.97
C LEU A 247 10.53 -13.60 -4.80
N PHE A 248 10.45 -12.78 -3.76
CA PHE A 248 9.78 -13.15 -2.51
C PHE A 248 8.31 -12.72 -2.46
N VAL A 249 7.44 -13.68 -2.11
CA VAL A 249 6.03 -13.55 -1.66
C VAL A 249 5.07 -12.77 -2.59
N GLU A 250 5.30 -11.48 -2.83
CA GLU A 250 4.44 -10.60 -3.63
C GLU A 250 5.15 -10.08 -4.90
N ASP A 251 6.49 -9.99 -4.87
CA ASP A 251 7.31 -9.45 -5.98
C ASP A 251 7.20 -10.29 -7.26
N ALA A 252 7.19 -11.60 -7.06
CA ALA A 252 7.25 -12.62 -8.09
C ALA A 252 6.04 -12.61 -9.03
N PHE A 253 4.91 -12.04 -8.60
CA PHE A 253 3.63 -12.18 -9.29
C PHE A 253 3.06 -10.83 -9.74
N HIS A 254 3.14 -9.80 -8.90
CA HIS A 254 2.53 -8.51 -9.23
C HIS A 254 3.43 -7.59 -10.04
N TYR A 255 4.73 -7.55 -9.72
CA TYR A 255 5.70 -6.68 -10.41
C TYR A 255 6.35 -7.42 -11.58
N PHE A 256 6.87 -8.61 -11.34
CA PHE A 256 7.57 -9.39 -12.35
C PHE A 256 6.66 -9.73 -13.55
N ASN A 257 5.56 -10.48 -13.35
CA ASN A 257 4.70 -10.91 -14.47
C ASN A 257 4.13 -9.76 -15.31
N PHE A 258 3.85 -8.60 -14.70
CA PHE A 258 3.22 -7.47 -15.39
C PHE A 258 4.20 -6.61 -16.19
N TYR A 259 5.41 -6.38 -15.66
CA TYR A 259 6.41 -5.57 -16.36
C TYR A 259 7.29 -6.40 -17.29
N TYR A 260 7.47 -7.69 -17.02
CA TYR A 260 8.24 -8.61 -17.86
C TYR A 260 7.70 -8.66 -19.31
N ASN A 261 8.63 -8.54 -20.27
CA ASN A 261 8.43 -8.53 -21.72
C ASN A 261 7.34 -7.54 -22.22
N SER A 262 6.80 -6.69 -21.35
CA SER A 262 5.60 -5.91 -21.60
C SER A 262 5.98 -4.45 -21.62
N LYS A 263 5.96 -3.85 -22.82
CA LYS A 263 6.24 -2.44 -23.09
C LYS A 263 5.10 -1.53 -22.58
N VAL A 264 4.64 -1.80 -21.35
CA VAL A 264 3.79 -0.92 -20.53
C VAL A 264 4.41 0.46 -20.57
N SER A 265 3.62 1.47 -20.93
CA SER A 265 4.17 2.83 -20.98
C SER A 265 4.57 3.27 -19.58
N LEU A 266 5.57 4.16 -19.46
CA LEU A 266 5.95 4.72 -18.17
C LEU A 266 4.74 5.35 -17.45
N TRP A 267 3.77 5.89 -18.20
CA TRP A 267 2.54 6.45 -17.64
C TRP A 267 1.63 5.39 -17.03
N ASP A 268 1.48 4.24 -17.69
CA ASP A 268 0.68 3.13 -17.15
C ASP A 268 1.35 2.50 -15.92
N ALA A 269 2.69 2.47 -15.89
CA ALA A 269 3.45 2.08 -14.71
C ALA A 269 3.23 3.05 -13.54
N LEU A 270 3.36 4.36 -13.78
CA LEU A 270 3.15 5.42 -12.78
C LEU A 270 1.73 5.45 -12.21
N LEU A 271 0.73 5.04 -12.99
CA LEU A 271 -0.69 5.11 -12.64
C LEU A 271 -1.29 3.76 -12.16
N ARG A 272 -0.46 2.72 -11.97
CA ARG A 272 -0.94 1.38 -11.58
C ARG A 272 -1.18 1.28 -10.08
N HIS A 273 -2.28 0.65 -9.68
CA HIS A 273 -2.68 0.51 -8.28
C HIS A 273 -2.68 -0.96 -7.79
N PRO A 274 -1.55 -1.69 -7.84
CA PRO A 274 -1.54 -3.15 -7.63
C PRO A 274 -2.14 -3.58 -6.28
N ASN A 275 -1.94 -2.78 -5.23
CA ASN A 275 -2.43 -3.04 -3.87
C ASN A 275 -3.51 -2.03 -3.41
N GLY A 276 -4.17 -1.35 -4.35
CA GLY A 276 -5.17 -0.30 -4.09
C GLY A 276 -4.59 1.11 -3.85
N TYR A 277 -3.32 1.34 -4.15
CA TYR A 277 -2.64 2.64 -4.13
C TYR A 277 -1.54 2.67 -5.20
N LEU A 278 -1.19 3.85 -5.71
CA LEU A 278 -0.34 4.08 -6.89
C LEU A 278 1.07 3.46 -6.86
N ASN A 279 1.57 3.11 -5.67
CA ASN A 279 2.88 2.52 -5.40
C ASN A 279 4.04 2.98 -6.33
N ILE A 280 4.13 4.30 -6.55
CA ILE A 280 4.87 4.88 -7.68
C ILE A 280 6.32 4.40 -7.74
N LEU A 281 7.05 4.44 -6.62
CA LEU A 281 8.46 4.09 -6.60
C LEU A 281 8.73 2.60 -6.95
N PRO A 282 8.10 1.59 -6.30
CA PRO A 282 8.19 0.20 -6.74
C PRO A 282 7.76 -0.04 -8.19
N ASN A 283 6.69 0.62 -8.67
CA ASN A 283 6.25 0.51 -10.06
C ASN A 283 7.31 0.99 -11.06
N VAL A 284 7.90 2.18 -10.83
CA VAL A 284 8.94 2.74 -11.70
C VAL A 284 10.21 1.89 -11.69
N MET A 285 10.61 1.36 -10.53
CA MET A 285 11.78 0.50 -10.43
C MET A 285 11.57 -0.85 -11.11
N ALA A 286 10.41 -1.50 -10.90
CA ALA A 286 10.06 -2.74 -11.58
C ALA A 286 10.01 -2.57 -13.10
N TRP A 287 9.39 -1.48 -13.58
CA TRP A 287 9.38 -1.10 -15.00
C TRP A 287 10.79 -0.89 -15.56
N ALA A 288 11.67 -0.18 -14.82
CA ALA A 288 13.04 0.07 -15.26
C ALA A 288 13.89 -1.21 -15.31
N PHE A 289 13.72 -2.11 -14.35
CA PHE A 289 14.44 -3.39 -14.30
C PHE A 289 13.94 -4.42 -15.31
N ALA A 290 12.71 -4.32 -15.81
CA ALA A 290 12.19 -5.20 -16.86
C ALA A 290 12.89 -5.05 -18.23
N TRP A 291 13.77 -4.05 -18.39
CA TRP A 291 14.65 -3.88 -19.56
C TRP A 291 16.01 -4.61 -19.42
N MET A 292 16.24 -5.32 -18.30
CA MET A 292 17.45 -6.12 -18.07
C MET A 292 17.23 -7.58 -18.51
N ASP A 293 18.31 -8.36 -18.70
CA ASP A 293 18.20 -9.82 -18.85
C ASP A 293 17.42 -10.39 -17.65
N VAL A 294 16.47 -11.29 -17.93
CA VAL A 294 15.50 -11.79 -16.94
C VAL A 294 16.14 -12.36 -15.67
N ARG A 295 17.33 -12.99 -15.80
CA ARG A 295 18.10 -13.54 -14.67
C ARG A 295 18.64 -12.47 -13.72
N SER A 296 18.77 -11.24 -14.21
CA SER A 296 19.25 -10.09 -13.42
C SER A 296 18.14 -9.40 -12.63
N ILE A 297 16.86 -9.60 -12.98
CA ILE A 297 15.73 -8.86 -12.38
C ILE A 297 15.59 -9.14 -10.87
N PRO A 298 15.63 -10.40 -10.37
CA PRO A 298 15.56 -10.66 -8.93
C PRO A 298 16.73 -10.01 -8.17
N GLY A 299 17.94 -10.06 -8.75
CA GLY A 299 19.12 -9.41 -8.18
C GLY A 299 19.01 -7.88 -8.13
N ALA A 300 18.40 -7.27 -9.15
CA ALA A 300 18.12 -5.84 -9.17
C ALA A 300 17.08 -5.42 -8.12
N TYR A 301 16.04 -6.24 -7.89
CA TYR A 301 15.03 -6.01 -6.85
C TYR A 301 15.65 -6.05 -5.45
N VAL A 302 16.45 -7.09 -5.14
CA VAL A 302 17.21 -7.19 -3.88
C VAL A 302 18.19 -6.01 -3.73
N GLY A 303 18.95 -5.70 -4.79
CA GLY A 303 19.92 -4.60 -4.77
C GLY A 303 19.29 -3.24 -4.48
N PHE A 304 18.14 -2.95 -5.09
CA PHE A 304 17.36 -1.74 -4.80
C PHE A 304 16.82 -1.74 -3.37
N ALA A 305 16.18 -2.83 -2.94
CA ALA A 305 15.59 -2.96 -1.62
C ALA A 305 16.63 -2.78 -0.50
N VAL A 306 17.79 -3.44 -0.59
CA VAL A 306 18.92 -3.25 0.33
C VAL A 306 19.39 -1.80 0.33
N THR A 307 19.65 -1.21 -0.86
CA THR A 307 20.17 0.16 -0.97
C THR A 307 19.21 1.16 -0.32
N PHE A 308 17.90 1.00 -0.56
CA PHE A 308 16.88 1.91 -0.06
C PHE A 308 16.62 1.74 1.44
N ALA A 309 16.67 0.51 1.97
CA ALA A 309 16.60 0.25 3.41
C ALA A 309 17.85 0.74 4.17
N LEU A 310 19.06 0.59 3.60
CA LEU A 310 20.30 1.17 4.14
C LEU A 310 20.25 2.71 4.10
N PHE A 311 19.69 3.30 3.05
CA PHE A 311 19.45 4.74 2.97
C PHE A 311 18.48 5.20 4.07
N ALA A 312 17.35 4.52 4.25
CA ALA A 312 16.37 4.82 5.31
C ALA A 312 16.98 4.73 6.72
N ALA A 313 17.76 3.68 7.02
CA ALA A 313 18.42 3.50 8.31
C ALA A 313 19.54 4.52 8.60
N SER A 314 20.17 5.08 7.55
CA SER A 314 21.24 6.07 7.66
C SER A 314 20.75 7.53 7.62
N LEU A 315 19.57 7.77 7.04
CA LEU A 315 18.91 9.07 6.93
C LEU A 315 18.88 9.90 8.24
N PRO A 316 18.67 9.29 9.44
CA PRO A 316 18.67 10.05 10.69
C PRO A 316 20.03 10.67 11.04
N LEU A 317 21.16 10.13 10.56
CA LEU A 317 22.47 10.76 10.73
C LEU A 317 22.61 12.05 9.90
N LEU A 318 21.94 12.11 8.75
CA LEU A 318 21.96 13.26 7.84
C LEU A 318 21.13 14.45 8.36
N THR A 319 20.36 14.28 9.43
CA THR A 319 19.63 15.37 10.12
C THR A 319 20.55 16.28 10.94
N GLY A 320 21.73 15.80 11.34
CA GLY A 320 22.61 16.48 12.30
C GLY A 320 22.13 16.47 13.75
N TRP A 321 21.13 15.64 14.07
CA TRP A 321 20.57 15.53 15.43
C TRP A 321 21.45 14.78 16.42
N PHE A 322 22.12 13.72 15.96
CA PHE A 322 23.01 12.92 16.79
C PHE A 322 24.39 13.57 16.85
N ARG A 323 24.85 13.98 18.03
CA ARG A 323 26.15 14.64 18.19
C ARG A 323 27.19 13.74 18.86
N ASN A 324 26.77 12.74 19.63
CA ASN A 324 27.70 11.83 20.27
C ASN A 324 28.16 10.74 19.29
N ARG A 325 29.48 10.65 19.04
CA ARG A 325 30.07 9.66 18.14
C ARG A 325 29.69 8.20 18.45
N TRP A 326 29.48 7.85 19.73
CA TRP A 326 29.10 6.50 20.13
C TRP A 326 27.65 6.18 19.79
N ILE A 327 26.74 7.15 20.00
CA ILE A 327 25.33 7.00 19.66
C ILE A 327 25.17 7.03 18.13
N ALA A 328 25.77 7.99 17.45
CA ALA A 328 25.77 8.09 15.99
C ALA A 328 26.32 6.84 15.29
N PHE A 329 27.24 6.10 15.93
CA PHE A 329 27.72 4.81 15.42
C PHE A 329 26.68 3.69 15.56
N VAL A 330 25.94 3.62 16.66
CA VAL A 330 24.92 2.56 16.85
C VAL A 330 23.57 2.87 16.20
N VAL A 331 23.24 4.15 15.93
CA VAL A 331 21.99 4.56 15.28
C VAL A 331 21.64 3.73 14.03
N PRO A 332 22.49 3.65 12.98
CA PRO A 332 22.15 2.87 11.78
C PRO A 332 22.13 1.36 12.05
N LEU A 333 22.90 0.87 13.01
CA LEU A 333 22.88 -0.55 13.41
C LEU A 333 21.56 -0.93 14.08
N VAL A 334 21.08 -0.12 15.02
CA VAL A 334 19.82 -0.33 15.74
C VAL A 334 18.62 -0.18 14.80
N LEU A 335 18.60 0.89 14.00
CA LEU A 335 17.50 1.15 13.07
C LEU A 335 17.47 0.20 11.89
N GLY A 336 18.63 -0.26 11.41
CA GLY A 336 18.71 -1.26 10.35
C GLY A 336 18.41 -2.68 10.85
N LEU A 337 19.02 -3.13 11.94
CA LEU A 337 18.90 -4.54 12.34
C LEU A 337 17.58 -4.83 13.09
N SER A 338 17.15 -3.91 13.96
CA SER A 338 15.94 -4.05 14.78
C SER A 338 14.79 -3.14 14.36
N GLY A 339 15.09 -1.93 13.86
CA GLY A 339 14.07 -1.01 13.33
C GLY A 339 13.44 -1.52 12.03
N MET A 340 14.24 -2.06 11.10
CA MET A 340 13.74 -2.84 9.96
C MET A 340 13.47 -4.28 10.42
N ASN A 341 12.30 -4.46 11.03
CA ASN A 341 11.92 -5.60 11.87
C ASN A 341 11.77 -6.97 11.17
N HIS A 342 12.13 -7.10 9.90
CA HIS A 342 12.00 -8.31 9.08
C HIS A 342 13.05 -8.29 7.97
N ILE A 343 13.46 -9.46 7.44
CA ILE A 343 14.46 -9.49 6.35
C ILE A 343 13.92 -8.95 5.02
N PHE A 344 12.61 -9.02 4.79
CA PHE A 344 11.96 -8.62 3.53
C PHE A 344 12.08 -7.12 3.17
N TYR A 345 12.33 -6.20 4.11
CA TYR A 345 12.64 -4.80 3.70
C TYR A 345 14.01 -4.68 3.03
N TYR A 346 14.87 -5.68 3.17
CA TYR A 346 16.13 -5.78 2.46
C TYR A 346 15.99 -6.59 1.17
N THR A 347 15.20 -7.66 1.14
CA THR A 347 15.19 -8.61 0.02
C THR A 347 14.01 -8.47 -0.94
N THR A 348 13.04 -7.59 -0.67
CA THR A 348 11.75 -7.56 -1.39
C THR A 348 11.34 -6.14 -1.80
N LEU A 349 10.98 -5.97 -3.07
CA LEU A 349 10.57 -4.72 -3.70
C LEU A 349 9.20 -4.24 -3.20
N THR A 350 8.25 -5.15 -2.96
CA THR A 350 6.88 -4.79 -2.53
C THR A 350 6.88 -4.12 -1.16
N PHE A 351 7.70 -4.59 -0.23
CA PHE A 351 7.85 -3.95 1.09
C PHE A 351 8.54 -2.57 1.04
N GLN A 352 9.09 -2.15 -0.10
CA GLN A 352 9.67 -0.80 -0.26
C GLN A 352 8.62 0.31 -0.19
N MET A 353 7.31 0.04 -0.28
CA MET A 353 6.28 1.03 0.08
C MET A 353 6.40 1.50 1.53
N TYR A 354 6.75 0.61 2.47
CA TYR A 354 6.92 0.96 3.88
C TYR A 354 8.24 1.70 4.12
N VAL A 355 9.31 1.24 3.48
CA VAL A 355 10.62 1.93 3.49
C VAL A 355 10.51 3.32 2.87
N SER A 356 9.66 3.50 1.84
CA SER A 356 9.37 4.81 1.23
C SER A 356 8.74 5.78 2.23
N VAL A 357 7.86 5.31 3.11
CA VAL A 357 7.29 6.15 4.17
C VAL A 357 8.32 6.48 5.25
N LEU A 358 9.22 5.55 5.60
CA LEU A 358 10.36 5.85 6.49
C LEU A 358 11.29 6.92 5.88
N VAL A 359 11.61 6.81 4.59
CA VAL A 359 12.38 7.81 3.85
C VAL A 359 11.64 9.15 3.79
N LEU A 360 10.34 9.16 3.47
CA LEU A 360 9.51 10.36 3.45
C LEU A 360 9.54 11.09 4.80
N LEU A 361 9.22 10.38 5.89
CA LEU A 361 9.19 10.95 7.23
C LEU A 361 10.59 11.41 7.66
N GLY A 362 11.63 10.62 7.42
CA GLY A 362 13.04 11.02 7.64
C GLY A 362 13.42 12.28 6.83
N MET A 363 12.97 12.36 5.58
CA MET A 363 13.12 13.54 4.72
C MET A 363 12.33 14.76 5.19
N MET A 364 11.40 14.66 6.13
CA MET A 364 10.81 15.83 6.79
C MET A 364 11.82 16.52 7.74
N PHE A 365 12.84 15.81 8.20
CA PHE A 365 13.74 16.28 9.26
C PHE A 365 15.14 16.72 8.82
N LEU A 366 15.56 16.46 7.57
CA LEU A 366 16.86 16.95 7.09
C LEU A 366 16.89 18.50 7.03
N PRO A 367 18.05 19.16 7.21
CA PRO A 367 18.18 20.61 7.04
C PRO A 367 17.69 21.11 5.68
N ALA A 368 17.25 22.37 5.60
CA ALA A 368 16.72 22.94 4.36
C ALA A 368 17.78 22.97 3.24
N SER A 369 17.38 22.76 1.99
CA SER A 369 18.33 22.86 0.87
C SER A 369 18.86 24.29 0.69
N HIS A 370 20.18 24.40 0.49
CA HIS A 370 20.84 25.68 0.22
C HIS A 370 20.46 26.28 -1.14
N GLY A 371 20.03 25.46 -2.11
CA GLY A 371 19.58 25.89 -3.43
C GLY A 371 18.06 25.75 -3.62
N SER A 372 17.46 26.62 -4.44
CA SER A 372 16.05 26.52 -4.86
C SER A 372 15.78 25.22 -5.63
N LEU A 373 16.68 24.85 -6.56
CA LEU A 373 16.59 23.58 -7.30
C LEU A 373 16.60 22.37 -6.36
N GLY A 374 17.50 22.34 -5.37
CA GLY A 374 17.56 21.25 -4.39
C GLY A 374 16.34 21.18 -3.47
N LEU A 375 15.70 22.31 -3.17
CA LEU A 375 14.41 22.33 -2.47
C LEU A 375 13.27 21.81 -3.37
N ALA A 376 13.24 22.22 -4.64
CA ALA A 376 12.24 21.78 -5.61
C ALA A 376 12.33 20.27 -5.89
N LEU A 377 13.54 19.74 -6.09
CA LEU A 377 13.78 18.30 -6.24
C LEU A 377 13.36 17.53 -4.98
N ARG A 378 13.65 18.06 -3.79
CA ARG A 378 13.21 17.44 -2.52
C ARG A 378 11.69 17.43 -2.40
N ILE A 379 11.00 18.52 -2.76
CA ILE A 379 9.54 18.60 -2.81
C ILE A 379 8.99 17.56 -3.79
N LEU A 380 9.54 17.47 -5.01
CA LEU A 380 9.13 16.48 -6.01
C LEU A 380 9.27 15.05 -5.48
N ILE A 381 10.43 14.69 -4.92
CA ILE A 381 10.66 13.37 -4.31
C ILE A 381 9.66 13.12 -3.17
N GLY A 382 9.42 14.09 -2.30
CA GLY A 382 8.45 13.95 -1.21
C GLY A 382 7.02 13.70 -1.71
N VAL A 383 6.58 14.40 -2.75
CA VAL A 383 5.26 14.18 -3.37
C VAL A 383 5.17 12.77 -3.96
N LEU A 384 6.20 12.32 -4.69
CA LEU A 384 6.24 10.96 -5.23
C LEU A 384 6.19 9.89 -4.13
N LEU A 385 6.90 10.10 -3.01
CA LEU A 385 6.88 9.20 -1.86
C LEU A 385 5.51 9.19 -1.16
N VAL A 386 4.78 10.31 -1.10
CA VAL A 386 3.40 10.34 -0.57
C VAL A 386 2.51 9.36 -1.33
N PHE A 387 2.57 9.34 -2.66
CA PHE A 387 1.81 8.39 -3.49
C PHE A 387 2.43 6.98 -3.57
N SER A 388 3.58 6.74 -2.93
CA SER A 388 4.28 5.44 -2.95
C SER A 388 3.93 4.51 -1.78
N GLY A 389 3.00 4.86 -0.88
CA GLY A 389 2.61 3.95 0.19
C GLY A 389 1.38 4.39 0.99
N PRO A 390 0.56 3.45 1.51
CA PRO A 390 -0.70 3.78 2.18
C PRO A 390 -0.50 4.49 3.54
N TYR A 391 0.67 4.30 4.17
CA TYR A 391 1.02 4.95 5.44
C TYR A 391 1.50 6.41 5.27
N SER A 392 1.64 6.91 4.03
CA SER A 392 2.01 8.30 3.75
C SER A 392 1.02 9.33 4.31
N VAL A 393 -0.22 8.93 4.63
CA VAL A 393 -1.18 9.75 5.39
C VAL A 393 -0.59 10.31 6.69
N VAL A 394 0.34 9.59 7.34
CA VAL A 394 1.03 10.04 8.56
C VAL A 394 1.86 11.32 8.33
N ALA A 395 2.28 11.60 7.10
CA ALA A 395 3.00 12.83 6.76
C ALA A 395 2.15 14.10 6.94
N VAL A 396 0.81 14.02 6.89
CA VAL A 396 -0.10 15.17 7.10
C VAL A 396 -0.02 15.70 8.54
N PRO A 397 -0.36 14.92 9.60
CA PRO A 397 -0.24 15.40 10.98
C PRO A 397 1.20 15.75 11.36
N VAL A 398 2.20 15.00 10.88
CA VAL A 398 3.62 15.30 11.12
C VAL A 398 4.02 16.65 10.51
N GLY A 399 3.63 16.91 9.25
CA GLY A 399 3.91 18.17 8.58
C GLY A 399 3.25 19.36 9.27
N LEU A 400 2.00 19.21 9.72
CA LEU A 400 1.30 20.21 10.52
C LEU A 400 2.01 20.47 11.86
N MET A 401 2.42 19.43 12.59
CA MET A 401 3.19 19.59 13.83
C MET A 401 4.50 20.35 13.58
N LEU A 402 5.25 20.02 12.54
CA LEU A 402 6.50 20.71 12.20
C LEU A 402 6.29 22.18 11.81
N LEU A 403 5.23 22.48 11.03
CA LEU A 403 4.82 23.85 10.71
C LEU A 403 4.40 24.67 11.94
N VAL A 404 3.83 24.03 12.96
CA VAL A 404 3.46 24.70 14.23
C VAL A 404 4.68 24.93 15.13
N LEU A 405 5.56 23.92 15.28
CA LEU A 405 6.66 23.89 16.25
C LEU A 405 7.91 24.68 15.83
N PHE A 406 8.09 24.97 14.55
CA PHE A 406 9.26 25.68 14.02
C PHE A 406 8.89 27.02 13.36
N GLN A 407 9.83 27.96 13.33
CA GLN A 407 9.65 29.22 12.61
C GLN A 407 9.63 28.99 11.09
N PRO A 408 8.90 29.82 10.31
CA PRO A 408 8.91 29.76 8.85
C PRO A 408 10.32 29.76 8.28
N SER A 409 10.63 28.76 7.48
CA SER A 409 11.94 28.55 6.87
C SER A 409 11.77 27.98 5.45
N ARG A 410 12.88 27.83 4.71
CA ARG A 410 12.86 27.10 3.43
C ARG A 410 12.33 25.67 3.56
N GLN A 411 12.50 25.04 4.73
CA GLN A 411 11.97 23.70 5.00
C GLN A 411 10.45 23.70 5.19
N SER A 412 9.86 24.81 5.65
CA SER A 412 8.40 24.92 5.82
C SER A 412 7.65 24.76 4.50
N PHE A 413 8.24 25.15 3.37
CA PHE A 413 7.68 24.86 2.04
C PHE A 413 7.60 23.36 1.77
N PHE A 414 8.63 22.59 2.14
CA PHE A 414 8.60 21.13 2.00
C PHE A 414 7.48 20.52 2.84
N TRP A 415 7.37 20.88 4.13
CA TRP A 415 6.29 20.38 5.00
C TRP A 415 4.90 20.75 4.49
N ALA A 416 4.69 22.00 4.05
CA ALA A 416 3.42 22.44 3.48
C ALA A 416 3.08 21.66 2.20
N SER A 417 4.05 21.37 1.34
CA SER A 417 3.86 20.52 0.17
C SER A 417 3.48 19.08 0.54
N MET A 418 4.06 18.50 1.61
CA MET A 418 3.70 17.15 2.06
C MET A 418 2.28 17.11 2.66
N VAL A 419 1.90 18.12 3.44
CA VAL A 419 0.53 18.28 3.95
C VAL A 419 -0.47 18.38 2.80
N PHE A 420 -0.19 19.23 1.81
CA PHE A 420 -1.04 19.40 0.63
C PHE A 420 -1.16 18.10 -0.18
N ALA A 421 -0.03 17.45 -0.52
CA ALA A 421 -0.03 16.19 -1.26
C ALA A 421 -0.74 15.06 -0.51
N GLY A 422 -0.58 14.99 0.82
CA GLY A 422 -1.26 14.00 1.65
C GLY A 422 -2.77 14.22 1.77
N ILE A 423 -3.22 15.48 1.78
CA ILE A 423 -4.66 15.82 1.68
C ILE A 423 -5.20 15.43 0.30
N VAL A 424 -4.51 15.77 -0.79
CA VAL A 424 -4.91 15.36 -2.15
C VAL A 424 -4.98 13.83 -2.24
N PHE A 425 -3.98 13.11 -1.72
CA PHE A 425 -3.98 11.65 -1.67
C PHE A 425 -5.19 11.08 -0.92
N LEU A 426 -5.59 11.68 0.21
CA LEU A 426 -6.79 11.27 0.96
C LEU A 426 -8.08 11.48 0.18
N GLU A 427 -8.22 12.62 -0.51
CA GLU A 427 -9.42 12.92 -1.32
C GLU A 427 -9.51 12.02 -2.57
N THR A 428 -8.36 11.69 -3.19
CA THR A 428 -8.34 10.83 -4.39
C THR A 428 -8.43 9.32 -4.08
N SER A 429 -8.18 8.90 -2.84
CA SER A 429 -8.17 7.49 -2.43
C SER A 429 -9.48 7.12 -1.75
N SER A 430 -10.36 6.42 -2.47
CA SER A 430 -11.72 6.13 -1.99
C SER A 430 -11.75 5.27 -0.70
N GLY A 431 -12.13 5.91 0.41
CA GLY A 431 -13.00 5.31 1.42
C GLY A 431 -12.52 4.05 2.18
N MET A 432 -11.22 3.84 2.37
CA MET A 432 -10.75 2.71 3.20
C MET A 432 -10.89 2.94 4.72
N VAL A 433 -11.16 4.18 5.17
CA VAL A 433 -11.15 4.55 6.61
C VAL A 433 -12.53 4.42 7.26
N ARG A 434 -12.60 3.65 8.36
CA ARG A 434 -13.70 3.57 9.32
C ARG A 434 -13.34 4.29 10.62
N LEU A 435 -13.80 5.53 10.77
CA LEU A 435 -13.64 6.26 12.04
C LEU A 435 -14.39 5.60 13.21
N GLN A 436 -15.42 4.78 12.94
CA GLN A 436 -16.13 3.99 13.95
C GLN A 436 -15.20 3.03 14.70
N ASN A 437 -14.19 2.46 14.03
CA ASN A 437 -13.20 1.58 14.66
C ASN A 437 -12.40 2.31 15.76
N ALA A 438 -12.27 3.65 15.72
CA ALA A 438 -11.58 4.43 16.74
C ALA A 438 -12.32 4.48 18.09
N LEU A 439 -13.61 4.10 18.10
CA LEU A 439 -14.47 4.09 19.28
C LEU A 439 -14.81 2.67 19.75
N GLU A 440 -14.39 1.64 19.01
CA GLU A 440 -14.73 0.25 19.31
C GLU A 440 -13.73 -0.33 20.35
N PRO A 441 -14.18 -0.78 21.54
CA PRO A 441 -13.27 -1.21 22.60
C PRO A 441 -12.37 -2.39 22.21
N SER A 442 -12.86 -3.32 21.38
CA SER A 442 -12.12 -4.46 20.85
C SER A 442 -10.91 -4.03 19.99
N VAL A 443 -11.10 -3.02 19.14
CA VAL A 443 -10.07 -2.42 18.29
C VAL A 443 -9.05 -1.70 19.14
N LEU A 444 -9.51 -0.91 20.11
CA LEU A 444 -8.63 -0.16 21.03
C LEU A 444 -7.80 -1.09 21.93
N GLU A 445 -8.39 -2.16 22.47
CA GLU A 445 -7.65 -3.16 23.25
C GLU A 445 -6.58 -3.84 22.38
N ARG A 446 -6.94 -4.28 21.16
CA ARG A 446 -6.02 -4.94 20.24
C ARG A 446 -4.93 -3.99 19.72
N MET A 447 -5.24 -2.71 19.51
CA MET A 447 -4.27 -1.66 19.19
C MET A 447 -3.32 -1.42 20.38
N GLY A 448 -3.84 -1.35 21.60
CA GLY A 448 -3.04 -1.25 22.82
C GLY A 448 -2.11 -2.44 23.01
N ARG A 449 -2.60 -3.65 22.76
CA ARG A 449 -1.81 -4.89 22.81
C ARG A 449 -0.67 -4.89 21.78
N VAL A 450 -0.97 -4.61 20.52
CA VAL A 450 0.03 -4.53 19.43
C VAL A 450 1.04 -3.39 19.67
N MET A 451 0.60 -2.27 20.22
CA MET A 451 1.48 -1.18 20.63
C MET A 451 2.43 -1.61 21.75
N VAL A 452 1.94 -2.27 22.80
CA VAL A 452 2.78 -2.72 23.92
C VAL A 452 3.68 -3.88 23.48
N GLU A 453 3.10 -5.03 23.16
CA GLU A 453 3.84 -6.29 22.94
C GLU A 453 4.80 -6.17 21.75
N ARG A 454 4.28 -5.70 20.60
CA ARG A 454 5.04 -5.69 19.33
C ARG A 454 5.85 -4.42 19.18
N VAL A 455 5.24 -3.23 19.26
CA VAL A 455 5.94 -1.97 18.99
C VAL A 455 6.94 -1.60 20.09
N LEU A 456 6.53 -1.65 21.35
CA LEU A 456 7.32 -1.13 22.46
C LEU A 456 8.27 -2.18 23.08
N PHE A 457 7.84 -3.46 23.11
CA PHE A 457 8.58 -4.58 23.71
C PHE A 457 9.10 -5.64 22.71
N PHE A 458 8.94 -5.43 21.39
CA PHE A 458 9.55 -6.24 20.32
C PHE A 458 9.26 -7.76 20.39
N ASP A 459 8.08 -8.15 20.89
CA ASP A 459 7.66 -9.55 21.04
C ASP A 459 8.58 -10.39 21.96
N TRP A 460 9.35 -9.75 22.86
CA TRP A 460 10.31 -10.44 23.73
C TRP A 460 9.66 -11.27 24.86
N GLY A 461 8.40 -10.98 25.19
CA GLY A 461 7.59 -11.69 26.18
C GLY A 461 6.19 -11.09 26.32
N ILE A 462 5.28 -11.84 26.95
CA ILE A 462 3.91 -11.40 27.23
C ILE A 462 3.97 -10.35 28.36
N VAL A 463 3.64 -9.10 28.02
CA VAL A 463 3.57 -7.98 28.97
C VAL A 463 2.12 -7.53 29.02
N GLU A 464 1.51 -7.57 30.19
CA GLU A 464 0.15 -7.06 30.37
C GLU A 464 0.07 -5.60 29.90
N VAL A 465 -0.91 -5.28 29.05
CA VAL A 465 -1.02 -3.97 28.37
C VAL A 465 -0.99 -2.81 29.37
N SER A 466 -1.66 -2.96 30.51
CA SER A 466 -1.67 -1.96 31.59
C SER A 466 -0.25 -1.70 32.14
N THR A 467 0.48 -2.75 32.49
CA THR A 467 1.85 -2.73 33.01
C THR A 467 2.83 -2.17 31.98
N GLY A 468 2.71 -2.58 30.72
CA GLY A 468 3.53 -2.06 29.61
C GLY A 468 3.34 -0.56 29.40
N ILE A 469 2.09 -0.08 29.42
CA ILE A 469 1.77 1.36 29.35
C ILE A 469 2.38 2.12 30.53
N TRP A 470 2.30 1.58 31.76
CA TRP A 470 2.89 2.23 32.94
C TRP A 470 4.42 2.30 32.86
N ILE A 471 5.10 1.22 32.47
CA ILE A 471 6.57 1.18 32.32
C ILE A 471 7.03 2.17 31.25
N VAL A 472 6.41 2.15 30.07
CA VAL A 472 6.78 3.03 28.96
C VAL A 472 6.40 4.48 29.24
N GLY A 473 5.25 4.72 29.87
CA GLY A 473 4.83 6.03 30.33
C GLY A 473 5.81 6.63 31.34
N ALA A 474 6.25 5.85 32.33
CA ALA A 474 7.27 6.26 33.29
C ALA A 474 8.62 6.57 32.61
N LEU A 475 9.03 5.75 31.63
CA LEU A 475 10.25 5.99 30.84
C LEU A 475 10.18 7.30 30.03
N ILE A 476 9.04 7.56 29.38
CA ILE A 476 8.80 8.81 28.63
C ILE A 476 8.81 10.01 29.60
N VAL A 477 8.07 9.95 30.71
CA VAL A 477 8.05 11.04 31.71
C VAL A 477 9.45 11.30 32.26
N LEU A 478 10.21 10.25 32.60
CA LEU A 478 11.58 10.38 33.08
C LEU A 478 12.49 11.04 32.03
N ALA A 479 12.41 10.64 30.76
CA ALA A 479 13.17 11.26 29.67
C ALA A 479 12.82 12.75 29.52
N TYR A 480 11.55 13.12 29.59
CA TYR A 480 11.09 14.52 29.52
C TYR A 480 11.50 15.34 30.75
N LEU A 481 11.54 14.76 31.95
CA LEU A 481 12.06 15.42 33.15
C LEU A 481 13.58 15.66 33.04
N LEU A 482 14.33 14.61 32.67
CA LEU A 482 15.79 14.67 32.46
C LEU A 482 16.21 15.60 31.32
N LEU A 483 15.32 15.90 30.38
CA LEU A 483 15.57 16.76 29.22
C LEU A 483 14.62 17.97 29.13
N TRP A 484 14.00 18.37 30.25
CA TRP A 484 12.98 19.44 30.25
C TRP A 484 13.48 20.78 29.68
N ASN A 485 14.72 21.13 29.99
CA ASN A 485 15.35 22.37 29.51
C ASN A 485 15.80 22.28 28.03
N ASP A 486 15.77 21.08 27.43
CA ASP A 486 16.13 20.87 26.04
C ASP A 486 14.90 21.10 25.14
N ALA A 487 14.84 22.31 24.56
CA ALA A 487 13.78 22.68 23.64
C ALA A 487 13.80 21.89 22.31
N SER A 488 14.94 21.31 21.93
CA SER A 488 15.06 20.44 20.75
C SER A 488 14.42 19.09 21.03
N PHE A 489 14.83 18.46 22.15
CA PHE A 489 14.32 17.15 22.57
C PHE A 489 12.82 17.16 22.72
N ARG A 490 12.26 18.12 23.47
CA ARG A 490 10.81 18.16 23.71
C ARG A 490 9.99 18.21 22.42
N ARG A 491 10.46 18.91 21.38
CA ARG A 491 9.72 19.06 20.11
C ARG A 491 9.87 17.84 19.22
N ILE A 492 11.10 17.45 18.92
CA ILE A 492 11.37 16.31 18.03
C ILE A 492 10.90 15.00 18.68
N GLY A 493 11.12 14.83 19.99
CA GLY A 493 10.60 13.71 20.76
C GLY A 493 9.07 13.65 20.76
N THR A 494 8.36 14.80 20.83
CA THR A 494 6.88 14.81 20.72
C THR A 494 6.44 14.38 19.32
N VAL A 495 7.12 14.84 18.27
CA VAL A 495 6.83 14.43 16.88
C VAL A 495 7.09 12.92 16.70
N PHE A 496 8.17 12.37 17.25
CA PHE A 496 8.41 10.93 17.21
C PHE A 496 7.32 10.12 17.92
N LEU A 497 6.94 10.49 19.15
CA LEU A 497 5.87 9.81 19.88
C LEU A 497 4.52 9.91 19.14
N ALA A 498 4.24 11.04 18.50
CA ALA A 498 3.07 11.19 17.64
C ALA A 498 3.13 10.25 16.41
N ILE A 499 4.29 10.08 15.78
CA ILE A 499 4.47 9.10 14.68
C ILE A 499 4.27 7.67 15.18
N VAL A 500 4.84 7.30 16.34
CA VAL A 500 4.67 5.97 16.95
C VAL A 500 3.19 5.64 17.13
N ALA A 501 2.40 6.58 17.68
CA ALA A 501 0.97 6.40 17.88
C ALA A 501 0.16 6.42 16.56
N LEU A 502 0.39 7.41 15.70
CA LEU A 502 -0.40 7.65 14.48
C LEU A 502 -0.12 6.64 13.37
N ALA A 503 1.08 6.06 13.31
CA ALA A 503 1.41 5.08 12.29
C ALA A 503 0.63 3.78 12.42
N MET A 504 -0.05 3.50 13.55
CA MET A 504 -0.98 2.35 13.64
C MET A 504 -2.36 2.67 13.06
N ALA A 505 -2.75 3.94 13.01
CA ALA A 505 -4.09 4.34 12.58
C ALA A 505 -4.49 3.82 11.17
N PRO A 506 -3.61 3.81 10.14
CA PRO A 506 -3.97 3.29 8.81
C PRO A 506 -4.34 1.80 8.81
N LEU A 507 -3.86 1.00 9.76
CA LEU A 507 -4.31 -0.39 9.91
C LEU A 507 -5.65 -0.44 10.66
N PHE A 508 -5.66 -0.01 11.92
CA PHE A 508 -6.79 -0.23 12.84
C PHE A 508 -8.05 0.56 12.45
N LEU A 509 -7.89 1.71 11.81
CA LEU A 509 -9.00 2.49 11.26
C LEU A 509 -9.38 2.07 9.84
N SER A 510 -8.84 0.98 9.28
CA SER A 510 -9.22 0.51 7.95
C SER A 510 -10.18 -0.67 7.95
N TRP A 511 -10.89 -0.87 6.84
CA TRP A 511 -11.61 -2.12 6.56
C TRP A 511 -10.68 -3.36 6.59
N LYS A 512 -9.39 -3.21 6.27
CA LYS A 512 -8.43 -4.33 6.26
C LYS A 512 -8.19 -4.93 7.65
N PHE A 513 -8.43 -4.17 8.73
CA PHE A 513 -8.34 -4.71 10.11
C PHE A 513 -9.25 -5.93 10.33
N LEU A 514 -10.44 -5.96 9.71
CA LEU A 514 -11.37 -7.10 9.80
C LEU A 514 -10.90 -8.33 9.02
N LEU A 515 -9.96 -8.16 8.09
CA LEU A 515 -9.38 -9.25 7.28
C LEU A 515 -8.15 -9.89 7.94
N TYR A 516 -7.54 -9.22 8.91
CA TYR A 516 -6.31 -9.69 9.58
C TYR A 516 -6.60 -10.07 11.03
N SER A 517 -6.51 -11.36 11.34
CA SER A 517 -6.62 -11.93 12.70
C SER A 517 -5.41 -11.59 13.59
N ASP A 518 -4.25 -11.31 12.98
CA ASP A 518 -3.07 -10.70 13.61
C ASP A 518 -2.40 -9.73 12.62
N PRO A 519 -1.91 -8.54 13.00
CA PRO A 519 -1.20 -7.66 12.08
C PRO A 519 0.12 -8.28 11.58
N TYR A 520 0.42 -8.19 10.29
CA TYR A 520 1.76 -8.49 9.80
C TYR A 520 2.81 -7.46 10.28
N ASP A 521 4.08 -7.89 10.38
CA ASP A 521 5.21 -7.07 10.87
C ASP A 521 5.39 -5.75 10.10
N CYS A 522 5.01 -5.74 8.82
CA CYS A 522 5.03 -4.56 7.95
C CYS A 522 4.14 -3.42 8.43
N HIS A 523 3.04 -3.74 9.12
CA HIS A 523 2.17 -2.71 9.68
C HIS A 523 2.79 -2.04 10.91
N VAL A 524 3.60 -2.75 11.71
CA VAL A 524 4.22 -2.20 12.93
C VAL A 524 5.58 -1.52 12.70
N LEU A 525 6.18 -1.71 11.52
CA LEU A 525 7.50 -1.19 11.13
C LEU A 525 7.71 0.29 11.50
N ILE A 526 6.81 1.16 11.04
CA ILE A 526 6.97 2.62 11.16
C ILE A 526 6.98 3.04 12.63
N SER A 527 6.12 2.44 13.46
CA SER A 527 6.09 2.70 14.89
C SER A 527 7.34 2.17 15.60
N GLN A 528 7.82 0.96 15.29
CA GLN A 528 9.06 0.42 15.88
C GLN A 528 10.30 1.26 15.51
N PHE A 529 10.43 1.65 14.23
CA PHE A 529 11.53 2.49 13.76
C PHE A 529 11.57 3.84 14.49
N PHE A 530 10.42 4.52 14.60
CA PHE A 530 10.34 5.81 15.29
C PHE A 530 10.43 5.71 16.82
N TRP A 531 10.03 4.57 17.41
CA TRP A 531 10.25 4.29 18.83
C TRP A 531 11.76 4.15 19.13
N LEU A 532 12.50 3.40 18.32
CA LEU A 532 13.95 3.31 18.46
C LEU A 532 14.64 4.65 18.20
N MET A 533 14.18 5.45 17.22
CA MET A 533 14.69 6.82 17.03
C MET A 533 14.45 7.71 18.26
N PHE A 534 13.30 7.61 18.92
CA PHE A 534 13.03 8.33 20.16
C PHE A 534 14.01 7.94 21.27
N LEU A 535 14.23 6.64 21.49
CA LEU A 535 15.16 6.14 22.51
C LEU A 535 16.62 6.53 22.21
N LEU A 536 17.06 6.38 20.97
CA LEU A 536 18.41 6.77 20.52
C LEU A 536 18.63 8.28 20.69
N TYR A 537 17.63 9.09 20.31
CA TYR A 537 17.73 10.54 20.42
C TYR A 537 17.72 10.99 21.90
N ALA A 538 16.86 10.41 22.74
CA ALA A 538 16.89 10.64 24.19
C ALA A 538 18.28 10.30 24.78
N ALA A 539 18.86 9.16 24.42
CA ALA A 539 20.18 8.74 24.87
C ALA A 539 21.31 9.69 24.41
N ASP A 540 21.25 10.21 23.18
CA ASP A 540 22.20 11.22 22.68
C ASP A 540 22.10 12.55 23.46
N ARG A 541 20.87 13.06 23.66
CA ARG A 541 20.64 14.31 24.40
C ARG A 541 20.98 14.19 25.90
N ILE A 542 20.71 13.04 26.54
CA ILE A 542 21.18 12.74 27.91
C ILE A 542 22.71 12.68 27.93
N SER A 543 23.32 12.03 26.94
CA SER A 543 24.79 11.95 26.82
C SER A 543 25.46 13.30 26.61
N GLU A 544 24.85 14.23 25.87
CA GLU A 544 25.32 15.63 25.79
C GLU A 544 25.17 16.34 27.14
N ARG A 545 24.01 16.22 27.80
CA ARG A 545 23.71 16.95 29.04
C ARG A 545 24.60 16.55 30.21
N PHE A 546 24.97 15.28 30.31
CA PHE A 546 25.73 14.73 31.45
C PHE A 546 27.14 14.23 31.08
N GLY A 547 27.50 14.22 29.80
CA GLY A 547 28.74 13.62 29.26
C GLY A 547 30.06 14.20 29.78
N GLY A 548 30.04 15.44 30.27
CA GLY A 548 31.20 16.08 30.89
C GLY A 548 31.53 15.54 32.29
N LEU A 549 30.56 14.95 32.98
CA LEU A 549 30.72 14.39 34.32
C LEU A 549 30.86 12.86 34.31
N LEU A 550 30.10 12.20 33.43
CA LEU A 550 30.08 10.74 33.31
C LEU A 550 30.13 10.36 31.82
N LYS A 551 31.01 9.43 31.45
CA LYS A 551 31.09 8.88 30.09
C LYS A 551 29.95 7.89 29.83
N ILE A 552 28.71 8.39 29.80
CA ILE A 552 27.48 7.57 29.70
C ILE A 552 27.24 7.06 28.27
N ALA A 553 27.66 7.80 27.23
CA ALA A 553 27.36 7.42 25.84
C ALA A 553 27.87 6.02 25.42
N PRO A 554 29.09 5.56 25.80
CA PRO A 554 29.49 4.17 25.64
C PRO A 554 28.57 3.17 26.32
N ILE A 555 28.02 3.48 27.50
CA ILE A 555 27.10 2.60 28.23
C ILE A 555 25.79 2.45 27.44
N PHE A 556 25.20 3.56 26.97
CA PHE A 556 24.04 3.51 26.10
C PHE A 556 24.32 2.76 24.79
N ALA A 557 25.48 3.00 24.15
CA ALA A 557 25.87 2.28 22.94
C ALA A 557 25.98 0.75 23.18
N ILE A 558 26.56 0.32 24.30
CA ILE A 558 26.61 -1.10 24.70
C ILE A 558 25.20 -1.65 24.94
N LEU A 559 24.33 -0.92 25.64
CA LEU A 559 22.94 -1.33 25.87
C LEU A 559 22.15 -1.48 24.56
N PHE A 560 22.35 -0.56 23.60
CA PHE A 560 21.73 -0.65 22.28
C PHE A 560 22.28 -1.82 21.43
N VAL A 561 23.59 -2.09 21.48
CA VAL A 561 24.18 -3.27 20.82
C VAL A 561 23.68 -4.57 21.46
N ALA A 562 23.57 -4.62 22.79
CA ALA A 562 22.99 -5.76 23.50
C ALA A 562 21.51 -5.94 23.15
N PHE A 563 20.73 -4.85 23.07
CA PHE A 563 19.35 -4.86 22.61
C PHE A 563 19.23 -5.48 21.21
N VAL A 564 20.04 -5.05 20.23
CA VAL A 564 20.05 -5.63 18.88
C VAL A 564 20.42 -7.12 18.92
N GLY A 565 21.41 -7.51 19.71
CA GLY A 565 21.80 -8.91 19.86
C GLY A 565 20.66 -9.79 20.40
N ILE A 566 19.98 -9.34 21.45
CA ILE A 566 18.82 -10.02 22.03
C ILE A 566 17.67 -10.09 21.02
N ASP A 567 17.40 -8.98 20.31
CA ASP A 567 16.34 -8.90 19.31
C ASP A 567 16.51 -9.91 18.17
N GLN A 568 17.71 -9.97 17.58
CA GLN A 568 18.00 -10.96 16.53
C GLN A 568 17.85 -12.39 17.06
N VAL A 569 18.34 -12.67 18.28
CA VAL A 569 18.22 -14.01 18.90
C VAL A 569 16.77 -14.38 19.20
N LYS A 570 15.92 -13.42 19.59
CA LYS A 570 14.50 -13.62 19.89
C LYS A 570 13.61 -13.73 18.64
N SER A 571 14.00 -13.12 17.51
CA SER A 571 13.20 -13.11 16.28
C SER A 571 13.89 -13.87 15.13
N PRO A 572 13.63 -15.19 14.94
CA PRO A 572 14.21 -15.97 13.83
C PRO A 572 13.94 -15.37 12.45
N ASN A 573 12.71 -14.88 12.22
CA ASN A 573 12.25 -14.28 10.96
C ASN A 573 13.01 -12.99 10.59
N LYS A 574 13.68 -12.35 11.55
CA LYS A 574 14.65 -11.29 11.25
C LYS A 574 15.88 -11.91 10.60
N ARG A 575 16.50 -12.91 11.22
CA ARG A 575 17.82 -13.41 10.83
C ARG A 575 17.89 -13.97 9.41
N TYR A 576 16.91 -14.75 8.97
CA TYR A 576 17.03 -15.48 7.71
C TYR A 576 15.67 -15.84 7.12
N TYR A 577 15.59 -15.78 5.79
CA TYR A 577 14.55 -16.43 5.00
C TYR A 577 15.24 -17.05 3.78
N PRO A 578 15.04 -18.34 3.49
CA PRO A 578 15.72 -19.04 2.41
C PRO A 578 15.28 -18.50 1.04
N PRO A 579 16.19 -18.38 0.05
CA PRO A 579 15.82 -18.22 -1.34
C PRO A 579 14.83 -19.31 -1.77
N ASN A 580 13.81 -18.96 -2.55
CA ASN A 580 12.98 -19.97 -3.20
C ASN A 580 13.72 -20.53 -4.43
N PRO A 581 14.12 -21.82 -4.44
CA PRO A 581 14.85 -22.42 -5.56
C PRO A 581 13.99 -22.55 -6.82
N GLU A 582 12.67 -22.70 -6.67
CA GLU A 582 11.77 -22.86 -7.82
C GLU A 582 11.66 -21.57 -8.63
N THR A 583 11.73 -20.40 -7.97
CA THR A 583 11.81 -19.11 -8.67
C THR A 583 13.07 -19.00 -9.52
N ILE A 584 14.19 -19.57 -9.07
CA ILE A 584 15.46 -19.55 -9.82
C ILE A 584 15.35 -20.44 -11.05
N ARG A 585 14.80 -21.66 -10.90
CA ARG A 585 14.50 -22.56 -12.03
C ARG A 585 13.53 -21.92 -13.02
N PHE A 586 12.50 -21.26 -12.51
CA PHE A 586 11.50 -20.56 -13.33
C PHE A 586 12.14 -19.45 -14.17
N VAL A 587 12.95 -18.58 -13.55
CA VAL A 587 13.66 -17.52 -14.27
C VAL A 587 14.63 -18.07 -15.32
N GLU A 588 15.27 -19.22 -15.07
CA GLU A 588 16.09 -19.91 -16.08
C GLU A 588 15.24 -20.52 -17.22
N LYS A 589 14.09 -21.13 -16.94
CA LYS A 589 13.14 -21.61 -17.97
C LYS A 589 12.65 -20.47 -18.86
N VAL A 590 12.35 -19.31 -18.26
CA VAL A 590 11.99 -18.10 -18.98
C VAL A 590 13.13 -17.66 -19.90
N LYS A 591 14.38 -17.70 -19.42
CA LYS A 591 15.55 -17.38 -20.24
C LYS A 591 15.72 -18.33 -21.44
N ILE A 592 15.57 -19.63 -21.23
CA ILE A 592 15.65 -20.63 -22.31
C ILE A 592 14.54 -20.37 -23.33
N ALA A 593 13.32 -20.04 -22.90
CA ALA A 593 12.22 -19.69 -23.80
C ALA A 593 12.43 -18.37 -24.57
N GLU A 594 13.12 -17.37 -24.01
CA GLU A 594 13.57 -16.18 -24.77
C GLU A 594 14.55 -16.56 -25.89
N GLU A 595 15.48 -17.48 -25.61
CA GLU A 595 16.52 -17.94 -26.55
C GLU A 595 15.97 -18.84 -27.68
N LEU A 596 14.71 -19.27 -27.59
CA LEU A 596 14.00 -19.97 -28.67
C LEU A 596 13.41 -19.02 -29.74
N HIS A 597 13.56 -17.70 -29.60
CA HIS A 597 13.15 -16.70 -30.61
C HIS A 597 11.66 -16.78 -31.03
N LEU A 598 10.78 -17.27 -30.15
CA LEU A 598 9.36 -17.50 -30.44
C LEU A 598 8.62 -16.24 -30.97
N GLU A 599 9.04 -15.04 -30.57
CA GLU A 599 8.49 -13.76 -31.09
C GLU A 599 8.71 -13.61 -32.60
N ASP A 600 9.84 -14.07 -33.14
CA ASP A 600 10.16 -14.01 -34.58
C ASP A 600 9.34 -15.01 -35.42
N GLU A 601 8.84 -16.09 -34.81
CA GLU A 601 8.01 -17.12 -35.46
C GLU A 601 6.49 -16.89 -35.31
N ASN A 602 6.08 -15.79 -34.68
CA ASN A 602 4.73 -15.53 -34.19
C ASN A 602 4.16 -16.68 -33.29
N GLU A 603 5.02 -17.25 -32.45
CA GLU A 603 4.66 -18.28 -31.48
C GLU A 603 4.83 -17.76 -30.04
N PHE A 604 4.19 -18.40 -29.06
CA PHE A 604 4.39 -18.09 -27.64
C PHE A 604 4.25 -19.32 -26.76
N VAL A 605 4.91 -19.32 -25.61
CA VAL A 605 4.73 -20.30 -24.54
C VAL A 605 4.22 -19.61 -23.28
N ILE A 606 3.38 -20.30 -22.53
CA ILE A 606 3.02 -19.93 -21.16
C ILE A 606 3.88 -20.77 -20.23
N LEU A 607 4.62 -20.12 -19.34
CA LEU A 607 5.41 -20.77 -18.31
C LEU A 607 4.78 -20.50 -16.95
N ASP A 608 4.53 -21.60 -16.23
CA ASP A 608 4.12 -21.62 -14.83
C ASP A 608 5.31 -22.01 -13.96
N GLY A 609 5.49 -21.32 -12.83
CA GLY A 609 6.43 -21.71 -11.79
C GLY A 609 5.72 -22.43 -10.65
N VAL A 610 6.33 -23.50 -10.17
CA VAL A 610 5.86 -24.19 -8.95
C VAL A 610 6.32 -23.40 -7.72
N GLY A 611 5.53 -23.39 -6.65
CA GLY A 611 6.09 -23.28 -5.30
C GLY A 611 6.21 -21.90 -4.64
N ALA A 612 5.16 -21.07 -4.64
CA ALA A 612 4.82 -20.46 -3.35
C ALA A 612 3.97 -21.46 -2.54
N SER A 613 3.93 -21.29 -1.22
CA SER A 613 3.10 -22.13 -0.32
C SER A 613 1.59 -21.88 -0.43
N GLN A 614 1.15 -21.10 -1.43
CA GLN A 614 -0.24 -20.85 -1.80
C GLN A 614 -0.30 -20.79 -3.34
N GLU A 615 -1.23 -21.52 -3.97
CA GLU A 615 -1.36 -21.60 -5.44
C GLU A 615 -1.66 -20.25 -6.09
N ALA A 616 -2.31 -19.33 -5.36
CA ALA A 616 -2.55 -17.94 -5.78
C ALA A 616 -1.27 -17.11 -6.02
N PHE A 617 -0.10 -17.68 -5.71
CA PHE A 617 1.22 -17.07 -5.77
C PHE A 617 2.17 -17.95 -6.61
N ALA A 618 1.73 -18.42 -7.78
CA ALA A 618 2.59 -19.01 -8.80
C ALA A 618 2.96 -17.96 -9.86
N PRO A 619 4.20 -17.90 -10.38
CA PRO A 619 4.54 -16.98 -11.46
C PRO A 619 4.06 -17.58 -12.78
N HIS A 620 3.36 -16.75 -13.55
CA HIS A 620 2.64 -17.15 -14.77
C HIS A 620 2.97 -16.14 -15.84
N LEU A 621 3.59 -16.60 -16.93
CA LEU A 621 4.31 -15.72 -17.84
C LEU A 621 4.21 -16.15 -19.30
N ARG A 622 3.75 -15.24 -20.16
CA ARG A 622 3.80 -15.40 -21.62
C ARG A 622 5.16 -14.96 -22.15
N VAL A 623 5.90 -15.89 -22.76
CA VAL A 623 7.19 -15.67 -23.42
C VAL A 623 7.02 -15.90 -24.93
N GLY A 624 7.64 -15.06 -25.76
CA GLY A 624 7.41 -15.03 -27.21
C GLY A 624 6.41 -13.97 -27.66
N SER A 625 5.80 -14.18 -28.82
CA SER A 625 4.91 -13.23 -29.49
C SER A 625 3.70 -12.82 -28.65
N LYS A 626 3.22 -11.61 -28.90
CA LYS A 626 2.05 -10.98 -28.25
C LYS A 626 0.90 -10.70 -29.22
N GLU A 627 1.03 -11.08 -30.48
CA GLU A 627 -0.04 -10.92 -31.45
C GLU A 627 -1.23 -11.82 -31.07
N THR A 628 -2.43 -11.45 -31.52
CA THR A 628 -3.69 -12.13 -31.19
C THR A 628 -3.87 -13.43 -31.98
N ASP A 629 -3.20 -13.55 -33.11
CA ASP A 629 -3.11 -14.73 -33.96
C ASP A 629 -1.87 -15.59 -33.67
N ALA A 630 -1.02 -15.18 -32.72
CA ALA A 630 0.17 -15.91 -32.33
C ALA A 630 -0.17 -17.34 -31.87
N ARG A 631 0.61 -18.32 -32.30
CA ARG A 631 0.36 -19.72 -31.96
C ARG A 631 0.91 -20.07 -30.57
N GLN A 632 0.07 -20.63 -29.71
CA GLN A 632 0.54 -21.19 -28.44
C GLN A 632 1.30 -22.51 -28.66
N ARG A 633 2.45 -22.64 -27.99
CA ARG A 633 3.22 -23.86 -27.79
C ARG A 633 3.11 -24.33 -26.34
N THR A 634 3.19 -25.64 -26.12
CA THR A 634 3.32 -26.18 -24.75
C THR A 634 4.80 -26.22 -24.32
N PRO A 635 5.09 -26.17 -23.00
CA PRO A 635 6.46 -26.34 -22.50
C PRO A 635 7.11 -27.64 -22.98
N GLU A 636 6.35 -28.73 -23.12
CA GLU A 636 6.86 -30.02 -23.62
C GLU A 636 7.24 -29.98 -25.10
N GLU A 637 6.50 -29.27 -25.95
CA GLU A 637 6.84 -29.10 -27.37
C GLU A 637 8.17 -28.38 -27.56
N LEU A 638 8.52 -27.50 -26.61
CA LEU A 638 9.76 -26.72 -26.59
C LEU A 638 10.89 -27.37 -25.77
N GLY A 639 10.66 -28.57 -25.21
CA GLY A 639 11.65 -29.28 -24.39
C GLY A 639 11.89 -28.70 -22.99
N LEU A 640 11.03 -27.78 -22.53
CA LEU A 640 11.14 -27.02 -21.27
C LEU A 640 10.59 -27.79 -20.05
N LYS A 641 10.78 -29.11 -19.99
CA LYS A 641 10.32 -29.94 -18.87
C LYS A 641 11.05 -29.63 -17.56
N ASP A 642 10.35 -29.86 -16.45
CA ASP A 642 10.80 -29.66 -15.06
C ASP A 642 12.06 -30.44 -14.66
#